data_AF-A0A8T0DJW5-F1
#
_entry.id   AF-A0A8T0DJW5-F1
#
_cell.length_a   1.000
_cell.length_b   1.000
_cell.length_c   1.000
_cell.angle_alpha   90.00
_cell.angle_beta   90.00
_cell.angle_gamma   90.00
#
_symmetry.space_group_name_H-M   'P 1'
#
loop_
_entity.id
_entity.type
_entity.pdbx_description
1 polymer ?
#
loop_
_entity_poly.entity_id
_entity_poly.type
_entity_poly.pdbx_seq_one_letter_code
_entity_poly.pdbx_strand_id
1 'polypeptide(L)'
;MKCEDDSTDYIEISPRELPRYEIEEQLRFYKEELDKKDELIRDLTKLTAAGPSLLSARTLVTKGGATEKLEEIRTKVEKLQHTIAENKEIIHEKNVTISELRVELEAARLENVSSIQRIEELEDLLQESTDRLTNYKNAEDHHDMILQALQKDVKLKSSKLLELKSQLRNSETNFQEKFQNLEADHILIKSKVAEFAKLLDCKTEPDVCIAKLKELIHAHCTSQTQLALKTDATQAFEFEQRASRETIMRLSGELNKHQIEKEAALSKALKAEEELQRFQAIYEQSEGRVCLLSDRVKQLTAALQSARTEADERERRLTSLLDCAPGTKSQQCPTEAVDSHECLTTKARTLNKEDTQAIHAFINNINHWLEQTDAKSLPEILPFAWKRIQELMEMVETYRAQVQELQDKVVQMTSESSKVRENGRYAQERIEQLEMQRATDGTTIDGLRQERNQLVDLICKLALAAKFEEPIGEGDYEILGETLLVRISQLQQSDTEKQAKQRLQISRLQRELHQAKERSESLELQISIMRRRLSQAQEHRFQTTTPASHTPTTLAASEKERNRLAKQLQQTREDADKLREEIVLLKARLLESSHDKLSQISHSKALRAAQTRLDELNRTYEEQKQNNRKMQLELEHYKKRSSTEVGKLQEQIEQLQQELRSITEALEASRRSEEQLLDFRALIARHLGLDCEHLSVPDYEILVQVDRLVTAHQAEVNNFITTEKALQMVHNNYMAAHGDFPHQ
;
A
#
# COMPACT_ATOMS: atom_id res chain seq x y z
N MET A 1 60.79 -33.42 -7.94
CA MET A 1 61.72 -34.39 -7.33
C MET A 1 61.49 -35.72 -8.03
N LYS A 2 62.53 -36.19 -8.73
CA LYS A 2 62.67 -37.57 -9.20
C LYS A 2 63.05 -38.44 -7.99
N CYS A 3 62.51 -39.66 -7.92
CA CYS A 3 63.07 -40.88 -7.31
C CYS A 3 62.10 -42.00 -7.73
N GLU A 4 62.39 -42.71 -8.80
CA GLU A 4 63.16 -43.97 -8.85
C GLU A 4 62.23 -45.18 -8.64
N ASP A 5 61.95 -45.81 -9.78
CA ASP A 5 61.44 -47.17 -9.89
C ASP A 5 62.47 -48.13 -9.30
N ASP A 6 62.06 -48.88 -8.28
CA ASP A 6 62.70 -50.15 -7.91
C ASP A 6 61.62 -51.23 -7.92
N SER A 7 61.38 -51.81 -9.09
CA SER A 7 60.68 -53.07 -9.23
C SER A 7 61.62 -54.19 -8.79
N THR A 8 61.55 -54.59 -7.53
CA THR A 8 62.06 -55.89 -7.10
C THR A 8 60.89 -56.86 -7.05
N ASP A 9 60.75 -57.65 -8.13
CA ASP A 9 59.93 -58.86 -8.15
C ASP A 9 60.48 -59.84 -7.09
N TYR A 10 59.86 -59.82 -5.91
CA TYR A 10 59.94 -60.94 -4.98
C TYR A 10 58.90 -61.98 -5.42
N ILE A 11 59.36 -62.96 -6.20
CA ILE A 11 58.66 -64.21 -6.40
C ILE A 11 58.64 -64.92 -5.05
N GLU A 12 57.50 -64.88 -4.36
CA GLU A 12 57.22 -65.75 -3.23
C GLU A 12 57.07 -67.18 -3.75
N ILE A 13 58.17 -67.93 -3.66
CA ILE A 13 58.23 -69.37 -3.94
C ILE A 13 57.33 -70.07 -2.92
N SER A 14 56.17 -70.54 -3.38
CA SER A 14 55.30 -71.44 -2.63
C SER A 14 56.05 -72.73 -2.29
N PRO A 15 56.04 -73.21 -1.03
CA PRO A 15 56.75 -74.43 -0.60
C PRO A 15 56.09 -75.73 -1.07
N ARG A 16 55.29 -75.69 -2.15
CA ARG A 16 54.59 -76.86 -2.74
C ARG A 16 55.15 -77.37 -4.06
N GLU A 17 56.31 -76.87 -4.50
CA GLU A 17 57.05 -77.44 -5.62
C GLU A 17 58.43 -77.93 -5.17
N LEU A 18 58.43 -78.97 -4.31
CA LEU A 18 59.54 -79.92 -4.31
C LEU A 18 59.54 -80.65 -5.66
N PRO A 19 60.70 -81.00 -6.24
CA PRO A 19 60.83 -81.21 -7.67
C PRO A 19 60.05 -82.45 -8.09
N ARG A 20 58.91 -82.26 -8.78
CA ARG A 20 58.20 -83.36 -9.47
C ARG A 20 59.15 -84.21 -10.32
N TYR A 21 60.22 -83.59 -10.83
CA TYR A 21 61.28 -84.27 -11.56
C TYR A 21 62.02 -85.32 -10.72
N GLU A 22 62.39 -85.04 -9.46
CA GLU A 22 63.11 -85.98 -8.59
C GLU A 22 62.22 -87.16 -8.17
N ILE A 23 60.92 -86.91 -7.93
CA ILE A 23 59.96 -87.97 -7.61
C ILE A 23 59.64 -88.83 -8.84
N GLU A 24 59.53 -88.23 -10.03
CA GLU A 24 59.34 -88.97 -11.29
C GLU A 24 60.59 -89.75 -11.70
N GLU A 25 61.79 -89.27 -11.36
CA GLU A 25 63.07 -89.97 -11.56
C GLU A 25 63.23 -91.13 -10.57
N GLN A 26 62.86 -90.94 -9.30
CA GLN A 26 62.79 -92.02 -8.31
C GLN A 26 61.75 -93.08 -8.68
N LEU A 27 60.57 -92.68 -9.17
CA LEU A 27 59.55 -93.62 -9.64
C LEU A 27 60.01 -94.38 -10.90
N ARG A 28 60.72 -93.73 -11.82
CA ARG A 28 61.34 -94.42 -12.96
C ARG A 28 62.43 -95.39 -12.52
N PHE A 29 63.29 -94.99 -11.59
CA PHE A 29 64.32 -95.84 -11.01
C PHE A 29 63.72 -97.06 -10.33
N TYR A 30 62.72 -96.88 -9.45
CA TYR A 30 62.04 -98.00 -8.78
C TYR A 30 61.26 -98.89 -9.75
N LYS A 31 60.74 -98.34 -10.85
CA LYS A 31 60.03 -99.11 -11.88
C LYS A 31 61.00 -99.92 -12.75
N GLU A 32 62.14 -99.36 -13.13
CA GLU A 32 63.23 -100.11 -13.78
C GLU A 32 63.83 -101.17 -12.84
N GLU A 33 63.89 -100.89 -11.54
CA GLU A 33 64.43 -101.84 -10.55
C GLU A 33 63.42 -102.95 -10.23
N LEU A 34 62.12 -102.67 -10.29
CA LEU A 34 61.04 -103.67 -10.29
C LEU A 34 61.07 -104.52 -11.56
N ASP A 35 61.21 -103.91 -12.75
CA ASP A 35 61.29 -104.64 -14.01
C ASP A 35 62.54 -105.53 -14.06
N LYS A 36 63.69 -105.07 -13.54
CA LYS A 36 64.90 -105.88 -13.35
C LYS A 36 64.69 -107.01 -12.36
N LYS A 37 63.98 -106.77 -11.26
CA LYS A 37 63.65 -107.82 -10.28
C LYS A 37 62.64 -108.83 -10.85
N ASP A 38 61.70 -108.39 -11.67
CA ASP A 38 60.73 -109.26 -12.36
C ASP A 38 61.38 -110.03 -13.51
N GLU A 39 62.40 -109.48 -14.18
CA GLU A 39 63.28 -110.21 -15.10
C GLU A 39 64.14 -111.23 -14.34
N LEU A 40 64.73 -110.85 -13.20
CA LEU A 40 65.51 -111.75 -12.35
C LEU A 40 64.64 -112.88 -11.79
N ILE A 41 63.37 -112.59 -11.43
CA ILE A 41 62.39 -113.59 -11.02
C ILE A 41 61.97 -114.44 -12.22
N ARG A 42 61.81 -113.90 -13.43
CA ARG A 42 61.57 -114.70 -14.64
C ARG A 42 62.74 -115.60 -14.99
N ASP A 43 63.97 -115.14 -14.81
CA ASP A 43 65.19 -115.90 -15.05
C ASP A 43 65.42 -116.93 -13.96
N LEU A 44 65.15 -116.62 -12.69
CA LEU A 44 65.14 -117.60 -11.59
C LEU A 44 64.01 -118.61 -11.78
N THR A 45 62.83 -118.22 -12.25
CA THR A 45 61.72 -119.16 -12.52
C THR A 45 62.03 -120.05 -13.75
N LYS A 46 62.77 -119.54 -14.75
CA LYS A 46 63.32 -120.33 -15.87
C LYS A 46 64.50 -121.22 -15.46
N LEU A 47 65.32 -120.81 -14.48
CA LEU A 47 66.43 -121.60 -13.91
C LEU A 47 65.94 -122.63 -12.86
N THR A 48 64.79 -122.42 -12.23
CA THR A 48 64.20 -123.37 -11.26
C THR A 48 63.31 -124.43 -11.92
N ALA A 49 62.96 -124.25 -13.21
CA ALA A 49 62.46 -125.33 -14.08
C ALA A 49 63.58 -126.19 -14.71
N ALA A 50 64.85 -125.84 -14.46
CA ALA A 50 66.04 -126.59 -14.87
C ALA A 50 66.88 -126.95 -13.64
N GLY A 51 66.32 -127.78 -12.75
CA GLY A 51 67.08 -128.43 -11.68
C GLY A 51 68.11 -129.43 -12.25
N PRO A 52 69.42 -129.22 -12.05
CA PRO A 52 70.46 -130.18 -12.38
C PRO A 52 70.59 -131.20 -11.24
N SER A 53 70.26 -132.45 -11.51
CA SER A 53 70.69 -133.59 -10.69
C SER A 53 71.88 -134.26 -11.38
N LEU A 54 73.08 -133.77 -11.08
CA LEU A 54 74.32 -134.53 -11.24
C LEU A 54 74.38 -135.58 -10.13
N LEU A 55 74.72 -136.81 -10.53
CA LEU A 55 75.63 -137.80 -9.92
C LEU A 55 75.17 -139.18 -10.41
N SER A 56 75.73 -139.70 -11.50
CA SER A 56 77.05 -140.34 -11.54
C SER A 56 77.30 -141.23 -10.31
N ALA A 57 76.94 -142.50 -10.43
CA ALA A 57 77.59 -143.58 -9.70
C ALA A 57 77.76 -144.76 -10.66
N ARG A 58 78.92 -144.77 -11.32
CA ARG A 58 79.47 -145.91 -12.05
C ARG A 58 79.86 -146.96 -11.00
N THR A 59 79.39 -148.20 -11.13
CA THR A 59 80.09 -149.34 -10.52
C THR A 59 80.09 -150.51 -11.48
N LEU A 60 81.26 -150.67 -12.11
CA LEU A 60 81.76 -151.95 -12.61
C LEU A 60 81.85 -152.93 -11.42
N VAL A 61 81.23 -154.11 -11.52
CA VAL A 61 81.82 -155.40 -11.93
C VAL A 61 82.15 -156.30 -10.73
N THR A 62 81.75 -157.56 -10.90
CA THR A 62 82.17 -158.80 -10.22
C THR A 62 81.95 -158.99 -8.72
N LYS A 63 81.25 -160.10 -8.45
CA LYS A 63 81.48 -161.10 -7.40
C LYS A 63 82.66 -160.86 -6.44
N GLY A 64 82.36 -160.84 -5.15
CA GLY A 64 83.28 -161.12 -4.04
C GLY A 64 83.06 -160.22 -2.82
N GLY A 65 82.48 -160.76 -1.73
CA GLY A 65 82.41 -160.12 -0.39
C GLY A 65 81.08 -159.40 -0.07
N ALA A 66 80.18 -160.04 0.70
CA ALA A 66 78.80 -159.58 0.94
C ALA A 66 78.57 -158.79 2.24
N THR A 67 79.62 -158.53 3.04
CA THR A 67 79.49 -157.91 4.36
C THR A 67 79.78 -156.39 4.36
N GLU A 68 80.72 -155.91 3.54
CA GLU A 68 81.03 -154.47 3.45
C GLU A 68 79.93 -153.64 2.77
N LYS A 69 79.21 -154.20 1.79
CA LYS A 69 78.16 -153.46 1.02
C LYS A 69 76.92 -153.15 1.85
N LEU A 70 76.55 -154.00 2.81
CA LEU A 70 75.40 -153.78 3.68
C LEU A 70 75.69 -152.69 4.71
N GLU A 71 76.91 -152.65 5.25
CA GLU A 71 77.38 -151.60 6.15
C GLU A 71 77.54 -150.25 5.42
N GLU A 72 77.98 -150.27 4.16
CA GLU A 72 78.05 -149.08 3.31
C GLU A 72 76.65 -148.52 2.97
N ILE A 73 75.66 -149.38 2.74
CA ILE A 73 74.26 -148.95 2.55
C ILE A 73 73.67 -148.42 3.85
N ARG A 74 73.94 -149.07 5.00
CA ARG A 74 73.43 -148.64 6.30
C ARG A 74 73.98 -147.28 6.71
N THR A 75 75.29 -147.08 6.55
CA THR A 75 75.94 -145.77 6.76
C THR A 75 75.46 -144.71 5.78
N LYS A 76 75.14 -145.06 4.53
CA LYS A 76 74.49 -144.13 3.56
C LYS A 76 73.06 -143.78 3.98
N VAL A 77 72.27 -144.74 4.49
CA VAL A 77 70.91 -144.49 4.98
C VAL A 77 70.93 -143.64 6.24
N GLU A 78 71.84 -143.88 7.18
CA GLU A 78 72.01 -143.04 8.38
C GLU A 78 72.46 -141.62 8.01
N LYS A 79 73.41 -141.47 7.09
CA LYS A 79 73.79 -140.15 6.54
C LYS A 79 72.59 -139.46 5.87
N LEU A 80 71.81 -140.18 5.07
CA LEU A 80 70.60 -139.61 4.45
C LEU A 80 69.54 -139.24 5.49
N GLN A 81 69.31 -140.07 6.51
CA GLN A 81 68.38 -139.76 7.60
C GLN A 81 68.85 -138.56 8.42
N HIS A 82 70.15 -138.43 8.66
CA HIS A 82 70.74 -137.25 9.29
C HIS A 82 70.52 -136.01 8.42
N THR A 83 70.83 -136.06 7.12
CA THR A 83 70.57 -134.93 6.21
C THR A 83 69.08 -134.57 6.09
N ILE A 84 68.18 -135.56 6.21
CA ILE A 84 66.73 -135.31 6.22
C ILE A 84 66.32 -134.62 7.53
N ALA A 85 66.90 -135.03 8.67
CA ALA A 85 66.64 -134.37 9.95
C ALA A 85 67.17 -132.94 9.95
N GLU A 86 68.40 -132.72 9.49
CA GLU A 86 69.01 -131.39 9.30
C GLU A 86 68.16 -130.52 8.36
N ASN A 87 67.73 -131.05 7.20
CA ASN A 87 66.87 -130.31 6.28
C ASN A 87 65.50 -129.97 6.89
N LYS A 88 64.94 -130.85 7.73
CA LYS A 88 63.68 -130.56 8.44
C LYS A 88 63.87 -129.46 9.49
N GLU A 89 65.00 -129.47 10.20
CA GLU A 89 65.35 -128.43 11.16
C GLU A 89 65.56 -127.09 10.46
N ILE A 90 66.28 -127.06 9.34
CA ILE A 90 66.45 -125.86 8.48
C ILE A 90 65.08 -125.37 7.98
N ILE A 91 64.22 -126.26 7.49
CA ILE A 91 62.87 -125.87 7.04
C ILE A 91 62.06 -125.31 8.22
N HIS A 92 62.16 -125.90 9.40
CA HIS A 92 61.48 -125.41 10.59
C HIS A 92 61.98 -124.01 10.98
N GLU A 93 63.28 -123.80 11.03
CA GLU A 93 63.91 -122.49 11.29
C GLU A 93 63.48 -121.45 10.25
N LYS A 94 63.50 -121.80 8.95
CA LYS A 94 63.01 -120.92 7.88
C LYS A 94 61.53 -120.59 8.03
N ASN A 95 60.69 -121.56 8.41
CA ASN A 95 59.28 -121.31 8.66
C ASN A 95 59.05 -120.39 9.87
N VAL A 96 59.87 -120.52 10.93
CA VAL A 96 59.84 -119.60 12.08
C VAL A 96 60.22 -118.19 11.63
N THR A 97 61.34 -118.02 10.90
CA THR A 97 61.74 -116.69 10.39
C THR A 97 60.71 -116.08 9.44
N ILE A 98 60.05 -116.87 8.59
CA ILE A 98 58.95 -116.39 7.73
C ILE A 98 57.76 -115.94 8.56
N SER A 99 57.44 -116.66 9.65
CA SER A 99 56.35 -116.26 10.55
C SER A 99 56.66 -114.96 11.30
N GLU A 100 57.90 -114.78 11.77
CA GLU A 100 58.37 -113.56 12.41
C GLU A 100 58.33 -112.37 11.43
N LEU A 101 58.86 -112.53 10.21
CA LEU A 101 58.80 -111.50 9.17
C LEU A 101 57.36 -111.12 8.78
N ARG A 102 56.41 -112.06 8.82
CA ARG A 102 54.99 -111.75 8.57
C ARG A 102 54.40 -110.90 9.68
N VAL A 103 54.70 -111.20 10.94
CA VAL A 103 54.25 -110.40 12.09
C VAL A 103 54.88 -109.02 12.04
N GLU A 104 56.17 -108.90 11.72
CA GLU A 104 56.84 -107.61 11.54
C GLU A 104 56.23 -106.80 10.40
N LEU A 105 55.89 -107.44 9.28
CA LEU A 105 55.24 -106.77 8.14
C LEU A 105 53.81 -106.31 8.48
N GLU A 106 53.05 -107.07 9.26
CA GLU A 106 51.75 -106.66 9.77
C GLU A 106 51.86 -105.49 10.76
N ALA A 107 52.85 -105.52 11.66
CA ALA A 107 53.12 -104.43 12.59
C ALA A 107 53.49 -103.12 11.83
N ALA A 108 54.38 -103.20 10.84
CA ALA A 108 54.75 -102.06 10.00
C ALA A 108 53.55 -101.52 9.18
N ARG A 109 52.65 -102.40 8.73
CA ARG A 109 51.40 -101.98 8.06
C ARG A 109 50.48 -101.21 8.99
N LEU A 110 50.28 -101.68 10.22
CA LEU A 110 49.45 -100.99 11.21
C LEU A 110 50.04 -99.63 11.59
N GLU A 111 51.37 -99.55 11.77
CA GLU A 111 52.07 -98.30 12.01
C GLU A 111 51.90 -97.31 10.85
N ASN A 112 51.96 -97.79 9.60
CA ASN A 112 51.74 -96.96 8.43
C ASN A 112 50.29 -96.43 8.35
N VAL A 113 49.29 -97.27 8.63
CA VAL A 113 47.88 -96.82 8.69
C VAL A 113 47.70 -95.76 9.78
N SER A 114 48.28 -95.97 10.96
CA SER A 114 48.25 -94.97 12.04
C SER A 114 48.95 -93.67 11.63
N SER A 115 50.04 -93.75 10.87
CA SER A 115 50.77 -92.59 10.37
C SER A 115 49.96 -91.83 9.33
N ILE A 116 49.26 -92.52 8.42
CA ILE A 116 48.38 -91.92 7.42
C ILE A 116 47.20 -91.20 8.10
N GLN A 117 46.54 -91.84 9.07
CA GLN A 117 45.46 -91.19 9.84
C GLN A 117 45.95 -89.93 10.53
N ARG A 118 47.18 -89.97 11.09
CA ARG A 118 47.77 -88.79 11.72
C ARG A 118 48.07 -87.66 10.73
N ILE A 119 48.47 -87.99 9.50
CA ILE A 119 48.69 -87.01 8.43
C ILE A 119 47.35 -86.36 8.04
N GLU A 120 46.29 -87.16 7.83
CA GLU A 120 44.95 -86.64 7.50
C GLU A 120 44.43 -85.69 8.59
N GLU A 121 44.57 -86.06 9.88
CA GLU A 121 44.21 -85.16 10.99
C GLU A 121 44.99 -83.83 10.96
N LEU A 122 46.28 -83.87 10.61
CA LEU A 122 47.10 -82.67 10.54
C LEU A 122 46.75 -81.82 9.31
N GLU A 123 46.38 -82.43 8.19
CA GLU A 123 45.90 -81.75 6.99
C GLU A 123 44.55 -81.06 7.25
N ASP A 124 43.62 -81.72 7.94
CA ASP A 124 42.34 -81.14 8.34
C ASP A 124 42.52 -79.95 9.29
N LEU A 125 43.41 -80.08 10.28
CA LEU A 125 43.76 -78.97 11.19
C LEU A 125 44.45 -77.82 10.45
N LEU A 126 45.30 -78.12 9.48
CA LEU A 126 45.94 -77.10 8.66
C LEU A 126 44.89 -76.38 7.80
N GLN A 127 43.98 -77.11 7.17
CA GLN A 127 42.90 -76.54 6.37
C GLN A 127 41.99 -75.65 7.22
N GLU A 128 41.58 -76.11 8.40
CA GLU A 128 40.79 -75.32 9.33
C GLU A 128 41.54 -74.04 9.75
N SER A 129 42.84 -74.14 10.02
CA SER A 129 43.66 -72.97 10.32
C SER A 129 43.74 -72.00 9.13
N THR A 130 43.86 -72.50 7.90
CA THR A 130 43.87 -71.65 6.70
C THR A 130 42.52 -70.96 6.48
N ASP A 131 41.40 -71.66 6.70
CA ASP A 131 40.06 -71.08 6.58
C ASP A 131 39.80 -70.02 7.66
N ARG A 132 40.34 -70.22 8.88
CA ARG A 132 40.32 -69.17 9.91
C ARG A 132 41.12 -67.94 9.49
N LEU A 133 42.31 -68.12 8.91
CA LEU A 133 43.13 -67.01 8.42
C LEU A 133 42.48 -66.25 7.26
N THR A 134 41.85 -66.93 6.30
CA THR A 134 41.13 -66.27 5.21
C THR A 134 39.93 -65.49 5.72
N ASN A 135 39.19 -66.02 6.70
CA ASN A 135 38.11 -65.28 7.36
C ASN A 135 38.60 -64.03 8.10
N TYR A 136 39.74 -64.10 8.79
CA TYR A 136 40.34 -62.92 9.42
C TYR A 136 40.76 -61.88 8.39
N LYS A 137 41.38 -62.29 7.28
CA LYS A 137 41.75 -61.39 6.19
C LYS A 137 40.53 -60.70 5.57
N ASN A 138 39.46 -61.45 5.31
CA ASN A 138 38.21 -60.89 4.79
C ASN A 138 37.58 -59.88 5.76
N ALA A 139 37.66 -60.14 7.07
CA ALA A 139 37.18 -59.21 8.09
C ALA A 139 38.06 -57.95 8.17
N GLU A 140 39.37 -58.08 8.03
CA GLU A 140 40.32 -56.96 7.95
C GLU A 140 40.03 -56.07 6.73
N ASP A 141 39.91 -56.67 5.54
CA ASP A 141 39.56 -55.95 4.31
C ASP A 141 38.22 -55.20 4.45
N HIS A 142 37.23 -55.83 5.09
CA HIS A 142 35.94 -55.19 5.36
C HIS A 142 36.06 -54.00 6.33
N HIS A 143 36.84 -54.13 7.40
CA HIS A 143 37.11 -53.03 8.32
C HIS A 143 37.86 -51.89 7.65
N ASP A 144 38.82 -52.18 6.78
CA ASP A 144 39.57 -51.17 6.02
C ASP A 144 38.66 -50.39 5.06
N MET A 145 37.72 -51.06 4.40
CA MET A 145 36.69 -50.38 3.60
C MET A 145 35.84 -49.43 4.44
N ILE A 146 35.41 -49.85 5.64
CA ILE A 146 34.64 -49.00 6.56
C ILE A 146 35.49 -47.82 7.04
N LEU A 147 36.75 -48.05 7.40
CA LEU A 147 37.67 -47.00 7.84
C LEU A 147 37.89 -45.96 6.74
N GLN A 148 38.09 -46.38 5.49
CA GLN A 148 38.22 -45.47 4.35
C GLN A 148 36.95 -44.65 4.11
N ALA A 149 35.77 -45.27 4.22
CA ALA A 149 34.49 -44.58 4.09
C ALA A 149 34.31 -43.53 5.20
N LEU A 150 34.61 -43.87 6.45
CA LEU A 150 34.56 -42.95 7.58
C LEU A 150 35.58 -41.81 7.44
N GLN A 151 36.80 -42.11 6.98
CA GLN A 151 37.82 -41.08 6.71
C GLN A 151 37.35 -40.10 5.63
N LYS A 152 36.69 -40.58 4.58
CA LYS A 152 36.13 -39.73 3.52
C LYS A 152 35.01 -38.84 4.06
N ASP A 153 34.11 -39.38 4.87
CA ASP A 153 33.02 -38.62 5.51
C ASP A 153 33.57 -37.54 6.47
N VAL A 154 34.58 -37.88 7.29
CA VAL A 154 35.24 -36.91 8.18
C VAL A 154 35.90 -35.79 7.38
N LYS A 155 36.55 -36.08 6.25
CA LYS A 155 37.13 -35.05 5.37
C LYS A 155 36.06 -34.12 4.78
N LEU A 156 34.94 -34.67 4.31
CA LEU A 156 33.82 -33.89 3.76
C LEU A 156 33.17 -33.01 4.83
N LYS A 157 32.95 -33.54 6.04
CA LYS A 157 32.41 -32.75 7.17
C LYS A 157 33.39 -31.66 7.60
N SER A 158 34.69 -31.94 7.59
CA SER A 158 35.73 -30.96 7.95
C SER A 158 35.80 -29.82 6.93
N SER A 159 35.72 -30.10 5.63
CA SER A 159 35.68 -29.05 4.59
C SER A 159 34.41 -28.22 4.68
N LYS A 160 33.25 -28.85 4.92
CA LYS A 160 31.98 -28.11 5.09
C LYS A 160 31.99 -27.22 6.32
N LEU A 161 32.60 -27.68 7.42
CA LEU A 161 32.76 -26.88 8.64
C LEU A 161 33.64 -25.65 8.38
N LEU A 162 34.72 -25.78 7.60
CA LEU A 162 35.57 -24.66 7.21
C LEU A 162 34.82 -23.62 6.36
N GLU A 163 34.01 -24.08 5.40
CA GLU A 163 33.16 -23.22 4.57
C GLU A 163 32.10 -22.47 5.41
N LEU A 164 31.43 -23.17 6.34
CA LEU A 164 30.46 -22.53 7.23
C LEU A 164 31.13 -21.50 8.15
N LYS A 165 32.35 -21.76 8.62
CA LYS A 165 33.13 -20.79 9.40
C LYS A 165 33.52 -19.56 8.59
N SER A 166 33.87 -19.70 7.30
CA SER A 166 34.18 -18.54 6.47
C SER A 166 32.93 -17.72 6.14
N GLN A 167 31.80 -18.37 5.86
CA GLN A 167 30.51 -17.71 5.66
C GLN A 167 30.08 -16.93 6.92
N LEU A 168 30.23 -17.52 8.10
CA LEU A 168 29.92 -16.86 9.37
C LEU A 168 30.78 -15.60 9.55
N ARG A 169 32.10 -15.70 9.38
CA ARG A 169 33.01 -14.54 9.49
C ARG A 169 32.65 -13.42 8.51
N ASN A 170 32.32 -13.76 7.26
CA ASN A 170 31.91 -12.77 6.26
C ASN A 170 30.58 -12.09 6.65
N SER A 171 29.64 -12.84 7.24
CA SER A 171 28.40 -12.26 7.74
C SER A 171 28.67 -11.31 8.92
N GLU A 172 29.55 -11.67 9.85
CA GLU A 172 29.95 -10.84 10.99
C GLU A 172 30.61 -9.54 10.53
N THR A 173 31.54 -9.59 9.56
CA THR A 173 32.16 -8.37 9.01
C THR A 173 31.15 -7.47 8.33
N ASN A 174 30.21 -8.03 7.56
CA ASN A 174 29.16 -7.25 6.91
C ASN A 174 28.22 -6.59 7.93
N PHE A 175 27.91 -7.26 9.04
CA PHE A 175 27.13 -6.66 10.13
C PHE A 175 27.91 -5.56 10.84
N GLN A 176 29.21 -5.75 11.07
CA GLN A 176 30.08 -4.75 11.69
C GLN A 176 30.16 -3.48 10.85
N GLU A 177 30.36 -3.61 9.53
CA GLU A 177 30.39 -2.47 8.61
C GLU A 177 29.06 -1.72 8.57
N LYS A 178 27.93 -2.45 8.49
CA LYS A 178 26.59 -1.84 8.56
C LYS A 178 26.36 -1.08 9.86
N PHE A 179 26.79 -1.64 10.98
CA PHE A 179 26.68 -0.99 12.29
C PHE A 179 27.49 0.30 12.34
N GLN A 180 28.75 0.28 11.86
CA GLN A 180 29.60 1.47 11.80
C GLN A 180 29.00 2.57 10.91
N ASN A 181 28.40 2.21 9.78
CA ASN A 181 27.71 3.17 8.91
C ASN A 181 26.50 3.80 9.60
N LEU A 182 25.66 3.00 10.27
CA LEU A 182 24.50 3.49 11.03
C LEU A 182 24.92 4.40 12.20
N GLU A 183 26.03 4.07 12.87
CA GLU A 183 26.58 4.90 13.94
C GLU A 183 27.08 6.25 13.41
N ALA A 184 27.74 6.26 12.24
CA ALA A 184 28.16 7.49 11.57
C ALA A 184 26.95 8.36 11.16
N ASP A 185 25.90 7.76 10.60
CA ASP A 185 24.66 8.46 10.24
C ASP A 185 23.96 9.04 11.48
N HIS A 186 23.90 8.28 12.58
CA HIS A 186 23.33 8.75 13.83
C HIS A 186 24.09 9.97 14.40
N ILE A 187 25.43 9.95 14.35
CA ILE A 187 26.26 11.10 14.76
C ILE A 187 25.99 12.31 13.86
N LEU A 188 25.87 12.11 12.55
CA LEU A 188 25.56 13.18 11.59
C LEU A 188 24.19 13.81 11.86
N ILE A 189 23.15 12.99 12.03
CA ILE A 189 21.79 13.45 12.33
C ILE A 189 21.78 14.22 13.66
N LYS A 190 22.44 13.69 14.70
CA LYS A 190 22.55 14.37 16.00
C LYS A 190 23.22 15.74 15.89
N SER A 191 24.27 15.85 15.07
CA SER A 191 24.91 17.14 14.77
C SER A 191 23.95 18.12 14.09
N LYS A 192 23.19 17.65 13.09
CA LYS A 192 22.21 18.47 12.37
C LYS A 192 21.05 18.92 13.26
N VAL A 193 20.56 18.06 14.15
CA VAL A 193 19.56 18.43 15.16
C VAL A 193 20.10 19.49 16.11
N ALA A 194 21.38 19.39 16.50
CA ALA A 194 22.00 20.40 17.35
C ALA A 194 22.17 21.76 16.63
N GLU A 195 22.51 21.76 15.33
CA GLU A 195 22.49 22.98 14.51
C GLU A 195 21.07 23.58 14.42
N PHE A 196 20.06 22.74 14.18
CA PHE A 196 18.65 23.16 14.14
C PHE A 196 18.17 23.73 15.49
N ALA A 197 18.55 23.11 16.60
CA ALA A 197 18.20 23.56 17.94
C ALA A 197 18.78 24.94 18.26
N LYS A 198 20.03 25.19 17.82
CA LYS A 198 20.66 26.52 17.93
C LYS A 198 19.92 27.57 17.11
N LEU A 199 19.44 27.23 15.91
CA LEU A 199 18.65 28.16 15.09
C LEU A 199 17.29 28.49 15.70
N LEU A 200 16.71 27.55 16.44
CA LEU A 200 15.40 27.68 17.09
C LEU A 200 15.48 28.19 18.54
N ASP A 201 16.69 28.44 19.06
CA ASP A 201 16.96 28.76 20.47
C ASP A 201 16.24 27.79 21.43
N CYS A 202 16.34 26.48 21.16
CA CYS A 202 15.71 25.44 21.96
C CYS A 202 16.68 24.31 22.32
N LYS A 203 16.20 23.34 23.11
CA LYS A 203 16.99 22.17 23.49
C LYS A 203 17.31 21.31 22.26
N THR A 204 18.43 20.59 22.29
CA THR A 204 18.93 19.73 21.21
C THR A 204 18.15 18.42 21.01
N GLU A 205 16.92 18.37 21.51
CA GLU A 205 16.03 17.23 21.34
C GLU A 205 15.18 17.43 20.07
N PRO A 206 15.12 16.45 19.15
CA PRO A 206 14.40 16.58 17.89
C PRO A 206 12.95 17.01 18.07
N ASP A 207 12.26 16.42 19.06
CA ASP A 207 10.85 16.71 19.33
C ASP A 207 10.63 18.14 19.82
N VAL A 208 11.55 18.66 20.62
CA VAL A 208 11.52 20.06 21.09
C VAL A 208 11.77 21.02 19.93
N CYS A 209 12.73 20.72 19.04
CA CYS A 209 12.95 21.49 17.82
C CYS A 209 11.69 21.50 16.94
N ILE A 210 11.06 20.35 16.72
CA ILE A 210 9.86 20.23 15.89
C ILE A 210 8.69 20.99 16.53
N ALA A 211 8.49 20.86 17.85
CA ALA A 211 7.46 21.59 18.56
C ALA A 211 7.67 23.10 18.44
N LYS A 212 8.92 23.57 18.61
CA LYS A 212 9.24 25.00 18.50
C LYS A 212 9.04 25.53 17.08
N LEU A 213 9.41 24.75 16.06
CA LEU A 213 9.16 25.09 14.67
C LEU A 213 7.66 25.18 14.39
N LYS A 214 6.85 24.24 14.90
CA LYS A 214 5.39 24.28 14.77
C LYS A 214 4.80 25.53 15.42
N GLU A 215 5.24 25.89 16.61
CA GLU A 215 4.83 27.14 17.28
C GLU A 215 5.16 28.36 16.43
N LEU A 216 6.38 28.45 15.89
CA LEU A 216 6.80 29.57 15.04
C LEU A 216 6.00 29.65 13.74
N ILE A 217 5.70 28.51 13.11
CA ILE A 217 4.83 28.46 11.92
C ILE A 217 3.43 28.95 12.29
N HIS A 218 2.86 28.49 13.41
CA HIS A 218 1.53 28.93 13.84
C HIS A 218 1.48 30.43 14.16
N ALA A 219 2.52 30.95 14.84
CA ALA A 219 2.66 32.38 15.12
C ALA A 219 2.81 33.19 13.83
N HIS A 220 3.56 32.70 12.85
CA HIS A 220 3.72 33.34 11.54
C HIS A 220 2.40 33.37 10.77
N CYS A 221 1.69 32.23 10.66
CA CYS A 221 0.38 32.16 10.01
C CYS A 221 -0.62 33.12 10.69
N THR A 222 -0.66 33.13 12.02
CA THR A 222 -1.54 34.04 12.78
C THR A 222 -1.22 35.51 12.51
N SER A 223 0.08 35.86 12.52
CA SER A 223 0.54 37.22 12.20
C SER A 223 0.21 37.61 10.76
N GLN A 224 0.34 36.68 9.82
CA GLN A 224 -0.01 36.89 8.41
C GLN A 224 -1.52 37.14 8.23
N THR A 225 -2.38 36.37 8.92
CA THR A 225 -3.83 36.60 8.93
C THR A 225 -4.18 37.96 9.54
N GLN A 226 -3.55 38.33 10.67
CA GLN A 226 -3.74 39.65 11.28
C GLN A 226 -3.29 40.78 10.34
N LEU A 227 -2.18 40.60 9.63
CA LEU A 227 -1.69 41.57 8.65
C LEU A 227 -2.67 41.72 7.49
N ALA A 228 -3.23 40.63 6.97
CA ALA A 228 -4.25 40.67 5.92
C ALA A 228 -5.51 41.42 6.40
N LEU A 229 -6.03 41.09 7.58
CA LEU A 229 -7.19 41.77 8.17
C LEU A 229 -6.93 43.26 8.39
N LYS A 230 -5.74 43.63 8.87
CA LYS A 230 -5.35 45.03 9.03
C LYS A 230 -5.28 45.72 7.68
N THR A 231 -4.69 45.08 6.67
CA THR A 231 -4.60 45.61 5.30
C THR A 231 -5.99 45.89 4.73
N ASP A 232 -6.92 44.93 4.83
CA ASP A 232 -8.32 45.08 4.40
C ASP A 232 -9.03 46.21 5.14
N ALA A 233 -8.83 46.32 6.46
CA ALA A 233 -9.39 47.41 7.25
C ALA A 233 -8.85 48.78 6.80
N THR A 234 -7.56 48.90 6.50
CA THR A 234 -6.97 50.12 5.92
C THR A 234 -7.56 50.43 4.55
N GLN A 235 -7.70 49.44 3.67
CA GLN A 235 -8.29 49.65 2.33
C GLN A 235 -9.75 50.08 2.42
N ALA A 236 -10.54 49.49 3.32
CA ALA A 236 -11.91 49.89 3.59
C ALA A 236 -11.98 51.33 4.13
N PHE A 237 -11.12 51.68 5.08
CA PHE A 237 -11.02 53.04 5.61
C PHE A 237 -10.63 54.06 4.52
N GLU A 238 -9.66 53.74 3.67
CA GLU A 238 -9.30 54.59 2.52
C GLU A 238 -10.46 54.75 1.53
N PHE A 239 -11.19 53.67 1.25
CA PHE A 239 -12.36 53.70 0.39
C PHE A 239 -13.46 54.59 0.98
N GLU A 240 -13.76 54.45 2.27
CA GLU A 240 -14.71 55.30 2.98
C GLU A 240 -14.26 56.77 3.00
N GLN A 241 -12.97 57.02 3.21
CA GLN A 241 -12.41 58.37 3.16
C GLN A 241 -12.55 58.98 1.76
N ARG A 242 -12.27 58.22 0.69
CA ARG A 242 -12.47 58.65 -0.71
C ARG A 242 -13.94 58.94 -0.99
N ALA A 243 -14.85 58.05 -0.59
CA ALA A 243 -16.29 58.25 -0.74
C ALA A 243 -16.78 59.49 0.03
N SER A 244 -16.27 59.72 1.25
CA SER A 244 -16.60 60.93 2.02
C SER A 244 -16.07 62.20 1.33
N ARG A 245 -14.85 62.15 0.78
CA ARG A 245 -14.25 63.28 0.06
C ARG A 245 -15.03 63.62 -1.20
N GLU A 246 -15.46 62.61 -1.96
CA GLU A 246 -16.33 62.78 -3.12
C GLU A 246 -17.69 63.36 -2.72
N THR A 247 -18.28 62.87 -1.64
CA THR A 247 -19.55 63.39 -1.11
C THR A 247 -19.43 64.86 -0.70
N ILE A 248 -18.36 65.22 0.03
CA ILE A 248 -18.06 66.61 0.39
C ILE A 248 -17.88 67.46 -0.88
N MET A 249 -17.15 66.96 -1.87
CA MET A 249 -16.91 67.69 -3.11
C MET A 249 -18.22 67.92 -3.90
N ARG A 250 -19.08 66.90 -4.01
CA ARG A 250 -20.42 67.02 -4.61
C ARG A 250 -21.28 68.03 -3.86
N LEU A 251 -21.40 67.90 -2.54
CA LEU A 251 -22.18 68.82 -1.70
C LEU A 251 -21.63 70.26 -1.79
N SER A 252 -20.32 70.45 -1.86
CA SER A 252 -19.71 71.77 -2.05
C SER A 252 -20.03 72.37 -3.42
N GLY A 253 -20.08 71.54 -4.47
CA GLY A 253 -20.52 71.94 -5.81
C GLY A 253 -22.01 72.31 -5.86
N GLU A 254 -22.86 71.51 -5.22
CA GLU A 254 -24.30 71.79 -5.08
C GLU A 254 -24.55 73.07 -4.28
N LEU A 255 -23.82 73.29 -3.19
CA LEU A 255 -23.89 74.52 -2.40
C LEU A 255 -23.48 75.73 -3.24
N ASN A 256 -22.38 75.63 -4.00
CA ASN A 256 -21.92 76.72 -4.86
C ASN A 256 -22.94 77.02 -5.98
N LYS A 257 -23.55 75.98 -6.57
CA LYS A 257 -24.63 76.13 -7.55
C LYS A 257 -25.83 76.88 -6.94
N HIS A 258 -26.27 76.48 -5.75
CA HIS A 258 -27.35 77.17 -5.05
C HIS A 258 -27.00 78.61 -4.65
N GLN A 259 -25.75 78.88 -4.31
CA GLN A 259 -25.25 80.23 -4.05
C GLN A 259 -25.40 81.11 -5.31
N ILE A 260 -24.96 80.61 -6.46
CA ILE A 260 -25.08 81.29 -7.76
C ILE A 260 -26.55 81.50 -8.13
N GLU A 261 -27.40 80.48 -7.97
CA GLU A 261 -28.84 80.58 -8.22
C GLU A 261 -29.51 81.63 -7.33
N LYS A 262 -29.14 81.68 -6.04
CA LYS A 262 -29.62 82.69 -5.09
C LYS A 262 -29.19 84.10 -5.48
N GLU A 263 -27.93 84.28 -5.84
CA GLU A 263 -27.41 85.58 -6.30
C GLU A 263 -28.10 86.04 -7.60
N ALA A 264 -28.33 85.12 -8.54
CA ALA A 264 -29.07 85.40 -9.75
C ALA A 264 -30.54 85.77 -9.47
N ALA A 265 -31.19 85.10 -8.52
CA ALA A 265 -32.55 85.41 -8.08
C ALA A 265 -32.62 86.80 -7.41
N LEU A 266 -31.66 87.14 -6.55
CA LEU A 266 -31.54 88.47 -5.95
C LEU A 266 -31.35 89.56 -7.00
N SER A 267 -30.49 89.34 -8.00
CA SER A 267 -30.30 90.29 -9.09
C SER A 267 -31.57 90.51 -9.92
N LYS A 268 -32.33 89.43 -10.19
CA LYS A 268 -33.63 89.53 -10.87
C LYS A 268 -34.66 90.28 -10.03
N ALA A 269 -34.70 90.04 -8.72
CA ALA A 269 -35.59 90.75 -7.80
C ALA A 269 -35.29 92.25 -7.76
N LEU A 270 -34.01 92.64 -7.66
CA LEU A 270 -33.61 94.05 -7.69
C LEU A 270 -34.01 94.73 -9.01
N LYS A 271 -33.81 94.07 -10.16
CA LYS A 271 -34.25 94.62 -11.46
C LYS A 271 -35.77 94.80 -11.52
N ALA A 272 -36.53 93.83 -11.00
CA ALA A 272 -37.98 93.94 -10.93
C ALA A 272 -38.43 95.09 -10.00
N GLU A 273 -37.70 95.33 -8.91
CA GLU A 273 -37.95 96.45 -8.00
C GLU A 273 -37.64 97.81 -8.65
N GLU A 274 -36.53 97.92 -9.41
CA GLU A 274 -36.23 99.11 -10.21
C GLU A 274 -37.30 99.37 -11.28
N GLU A 275 -37.77 98.33 -11.98
CA GLU A 275 -38.84 98.45 -12.96
C GLU A 275 -40.16 98.87 -12.30
N LEU A 276 -40.50 98.32 -11.14
CA LEU A 276 -41.67 98.71 -10.36
C LEU A 276 -41.61 100.20 -9.97
N GLN A 277 -40.46 100.68 -9.50
CA GLN A 277 -40.26 102.10 -9.18
C GLN A 277 -40.41 102.99 -10.43
N ARG A 278 -39.89 102.56 -11.58
CA ARG A 278 -40.11 103.30 -12.85
C ARG A 278 -41.58 103.36 -13.23
N PHE A 279 -42.32 102.26 -13.09
CA PHE A 279 -43.75 102.23 -13.38
C PHE A 279 -44.55 103.10 -12.39
N GLN A 280 -44.20 103.10 -11.11
CA GLN A 280 -44.80 103.99 -10.11
C GLN A 280 -44.59 105.46 -10.48
N ALA A 281 -43.38 105.86 -10.87
CA ALA A 281 -43.11 107.23 -11.31
C ALA A 281 -43.93 107.64 -12.56
N ILE A 282 -44.05 106.72 -13.54
CA ILE A 282 -44.89 106.94 -14.73
C ILE A 282 -46.37 107.05 -14.34
N TYR A 283 -46.82 106.20 -13.41
CA TYR A 283 -48.19 106.23 -12.89
C TYR A 283 -48.50 107.56 -12.21
N GLU A 284 -47.68 108.00 -11.25
CA GLU A 284 -47.82 109.29 -10.57
C GLU A 284 -47.83 110.47 -11.54
N GLN A 285 -46.97 110.45 -12.57
CA GLN A 285 -46.97 111.46 -13.62
C GLN A 285 -48.28 111.46 -14.43
N SER A 286 -48.81 110.27 -14.73
CA SER A 286 -50.07 110.12 -15.46
C SER A 286 -51.27 110.55 -14.62
N GLU A 287 -51.27 110.25 -13.32
CA GLU A 287 -52.29 110.66 -12.36
C GLU A 287 -52.31 112.18 -12.21
N GLY A 288 -51.14 112.82 -12.13
CA GLY A 288 -51.01 114.28 -12.15
C GLY A 288 -51.60 114.90 -13.42
N ARG A 289 -51.40 114.28 -14.59
CA ARG A 289 -52.04 114.72 -15.85
C ARG A 289 -53.56 114.52 -15.83
N VAL A 290 -54.05 113.43 -15.25
CA VAL A 290 -55.49 113.17 -15.08
C VAL A 290 -56.12 114.21 -14.15
N CYS A 291 -55.47 114.58 -13.04
CA CYS A 291 -55.93 115.66 -12.16
C CYS A 291 -56.01 117.00 -12.90
N LEU A 292 -54.98 117.38 -13.66
CA LEU A 292 -54.99 118.61 -14.46
C LEU A 292 -56.10 118.62 -15.52
N LEU A 293 -56.34 117.49 -16.18
CA LEU A 293 -57.44 117.34 -17.15
C LEU A 293 -58.80 117.39 -16.46
N SER A 294 -58.96 116.74 -15.31
CA SER A 294 -60.18 116.76 -14.50
C SER A 294 -60.51 118.18 -14.05
N ASP A 295 -59.52 118.95 -13.57
CA ASP A 295 -59.71 120.33 -13.16
C ASP A 295 -60.03 121.24 -14.36
N ARG A 296 -59.43 121.00 -15.52
CA ARG A 296 -59.78 121.70 -16.76
C ARG A 296 -61.19 121.36 -17.24
N VAL A 297 -61.62 120.11 -17.12
CA VAL A 297 -63.01 119.70 -17.39
C VAL A 297 -63.97 120.37 -16.42
N LYS A 298 -63.66 120.45 -15.12
CA LYS A 298 -64.47 121.20 -14.14
C LYS A 298 -64.55 122.68 -14.49
N GLN A 299 -63.44 123.32 -14.86
CA GLN A 299 -63.41 124.71 -15.32
C GLN A 299 -64.25 124.93 -16.57
N LEU A 300 -64.12 124.05 -17.58
CA LEU A 300 -64.93 124.10 -18.80
C LEU A 300 -66.42 123.84 -18.51
N THR A 301 -66.73 122.94 -17.59
CA THR A 301 -68.11 122.66 -17.16
C THR A 301 -68.72 123.87 -16.44
N ALA A 302 -67.95 124.54 -15.56
CA ALA A 302 -68.37 125.77 -14.92
C ALA A 302 -68.56 126.92 -15.94
N ALA A 303 -67.66 127.03 -16.92
CA ALA A 303 -67.79 128.00 -18.01
C ALA A 303 -69.00 127.71 -18.90
N LEU A 304 -69.30 126.44 -19.20
CA LEU A 304 -70.50 126.01 -19.93
C LEU A 304 -71.78 126.27 -19.13
N GLN A 305 -71.78 126.02 -17.82
CA GLN A 305 -72.91 126.37 -16.95
C GLN A 305 -73.12 127.89 -16.91
N SER A 306 -72.05 128.68 -16.82
CA SER A 306 -72.10 130.15 -16.92
C SER A 306 -72.64 130.61 -18.27
N ALA A 307 -72.18 130.02 -19.37
CA ALA A 307 -72.66 130.31 -20.72
C ALA A 307 -74.12 129.88 -20.91
N ARG A 308 -74.55 128.80 -20.26
CA ARG A 308 -75.95 128.33 -20.27
C ARG A 308 -76.84 129.26 -19.46
N THR A 309 -76.41 129.73 -18.28
CA THR A 309 -77.14 130.77 -17.54
C THR A 309 -77.21 132.08 -18.30
N GLU A 310 -76.14 132.44 -19.04
CA GLU A 310 -76.11 133.61 -19.90
C GLU A 310 -76.98 133.43 -21.16
N ALA A 311 -77.09 132.21 -21.70
CA ALA A 311 -78.00 131.84 -22.77
C ALA A 311 -79.45 131.86 -22.31
N ASP A 312 -79.76 131.35 -21.11
CA ASP A 312 -81.08 131.44 -20.48
C ASP A 312 -81.45 132.90 -20.15
N GLU A 313 -80.47 133.74 -19.80
CA GLU A 313 -80.63 135.19 -19.69
C GLU A 313 -80.84 135.87 -21.05
N ARG A 314 -80.15 135.42 -22.10
CA ARG A 314 -80.38 135.88 -23.49
C ARG A 314 -81.73 135.41 -24.03
N GLU A 315 -82.21 134.22 -23.67
CA GLU A 315 -83.51 133.69 -24.03
C GLU A 315 -84.63 134.46 -23.30
N ARG A 316 -84.44 134.80 -22.02
CA ARG A 316 -85.27 135.75 -21.28
C ARG A 316 -85.24 137.16 -21.89
N ARG A 317 -84.10 137.62 -22.39
CA ARG A 317 -83.98 138.90 -23.12
C ARG A 317 -84.63 138.84 -24.52
N LEU A 318 -84.56 137.70 -25.22
CA LEU A 318 -85.16 137.44 -26.53
C LEU A 318 -86.69 137.32 -26.47
N THR A 319 -87.25 136.82 -25.36
CA THR A 319 -88.71 136.87 -25.13
C THR A 319 -89.20 138.28 -24.77
N SER A 320 -88.33 139.18 -24.31
CA SER A 320 -88.68 140.58 -24.00
C SER A 320 -88.36 141.60 -25.10
N LEU A 321 -87.73 141.21 -26.21
CA LEU A 321 -87.27 142.09 -27.29
C LEU A 321 -87.82 141.70 -28.67
N LEU A 322 -88.98 141.01 -28.70
CA LEU A 322 -89.74 140.71 -29.93
C LEU A 322 -90.93 141.66 -30.15
N ASP A 323 -90.88 142.86 -29.57
CA ASP A 323 -91.69 144.02 -29.94
C ASP A 323 -90.75 145.17 -30.37
N CYS A 324 -90.94 145.64 -31.60
CA CYS A 324 -90.35 146.83 -32.24
C CYS A 324 -88.90 146.75 -32.81
N ALA A 325 -88.84 146.31 -34.07
CA ALA A 325 -88.26 147.03 -35.25
C ALA A 325 -86.75 147.37 -35.32
N PRO A 326 -86.21 147.55 -36.56
CA PRO A 326 -84.95 146.95 -37.00
C PRO A 326 -83.79 147.96 -37.17
N GLY A 327 -82.56 147.45 -37.31
CA GLY A 327 -81.49 148.24 -37.90
C GLY A 327 -80.05 147.77 -37.68
N THR A 328 -79.40 147.37 -38.77
CA THR A 328 -78.04 147.77 -39.21
C THR A 328 -76.76 147.25 -38.53
N LYS A 329 -76.04 146.46 -39.35
CA LYS A 329 -74.65 146.65 -39.85
C LYS A 329 -73.44 146.29 -38.97
N SER A 330 -72.39 145.90 -39.72
CA SER A 330 -70.96 145.83 -39.39
C SER A 330 -70.50 144.57 -38.62
N GLN A 331 -69.40 143.90 -38.93
CA GLN A 331 -68.24 144.21 -39.78
C GLN A 331 -67.34 142.95 -39.89
N GLN A 332 -66.80 142.67 -41.08
CA GLN A 332 -65.45 142.15 -41.41
C GLN A 332 -64.83 140.99 -40.57
N CYS A 333 -64.57 139.83 -41.19
CA CYS A 333 -63.33 139.47 -41.93
C CYS A 333 -62.15 139.07 -41.00
N PRO A 334 -61.12 138.33 -41.48
CA PRO A 334 -61.13 136.92 -41.92
C PRO A 334 -59.85 136.20 -41.40
N THR A 335 -59.44 135.09 -42.05
CA THR A 335 -58.03 134.63 -42.21
C THR A 335 -57.32 134.10 -40.93
N GLU A 336 -56.46 133.09 -40.92
CA GLU A 336 -55.58 132.43 -41.89
C GLU A 336 -55.04 131.16 -41.17
N ALA A 337 -54.95 130.01 -41.84
CA ALA A 337 -53.70 129.42 -42.37
C ALA A 337 -53.03 128.43 -41.38
N VAL A 338 -52.92 127.14 -41.76
CA VAL A 338 -51.74 126.50 -42.41
C VAL A 338 -50.65 126.25 -41.35
N ASP A 339 -50.11 125.06 -41.10
CA ASP A 339 -50.22 123.78 -41.78
C ASP A 339 -49.54 122.69 -40.95
N SER A 340 -49.84 121.45 -41.35
CA SER A 340 -48.90 120.33 -41.47
C SER A 340 -48.49 119.48 -40.26
N HIS A 341 -48.98 118.23 -40.36
CA HIS A 341 -48.27 116.94 -40.27
C HIS A 341 -47.71 116.54 -38.89
N GLU A 342 -47.78 115.30 -38.41
CA GLU A 342 -47.84 113.96 -39.02
C GLU A 342 -48.22 113.02 -37.83
N CYS A 343 -49.31 112.26 -37.86
CA CYS A 343 -49.44 110.89 -38.38
C CYS A 343 -49.39 109.78 -37.29
N LEU A 344 -50.35 108.85 -37.44
CA LEU A 344 -50.48 107.50 -36.89
C LEU A 344 -51.02 107.28 -35.47
N THR A 345 -52.36 107.14 -35.46
CA THR A 345 -53.09 105.90 -35.14
C THR A 345 -52.59 105.01 -33.99
N THR A 346 -53.45 105.05 -32.98
CA THR A 346 -53.61 104.21 -31.81
C THR A 346 -53.83 102.72 -32.12
N LYS A 347 -53.09 101.90 -31.38
CA LYS A 347 -53.29 100.47 -31.16
C LYS A 347 -54.60 100.19 -30.43
N ALA A 348 -55.32 99.16 -30.89
CA ALA A 348 -56.27 98.40 -30.07
C ALA A 348 -55.50 97.47 -29.12
N ARG A 349 -56.04 97.30 -27.91
CA ARG A 349 -55.59 96.37 -26.89
C ARG A 349 -56.57 95.21 -26.81
N THR A 350 -56.05 94.12 -26.24
CA THR A 350 -56.70 92.92 -25.69
C THR A 350 -56.85 91.73 -26.64
N LEU A 351 -56.53 90.48 -26.27
CA LEU A 351 -55.71 89.86 -25.20
C LEU A 351 -55.61 88.36 -25.60
N ASN A 352 -54.64 87.64 -25.02
CA ASN A 352 -54.54 86.18 -24.93
C ASN A 352 -54.31 85.41 -26.23
N LYS A 353 -53.19 85.73 -26.88
CA LYS A 353 -52.86 85.21 -28.20
C LYS A 353 -51.42 84.68 -28.32
N GLU A 354 -50.52 84.81 -27.33
CA GLU A 354 -49.07 84.71 -27.55
C GLU A 354 -48.46 83.31 -27.75
N ASP A 355 -48.93 82.22 -27.13
CA ASP A 355 -48.29 80.90 -27.32
C ASP A 355 -48.87 80.12 -28.52
N THR A 356 -50.17 80.23 -28.76
CA THR A 356 -50.76 79.80 -30.04
C THR A 356 -50.35 80.74 -31.17
N GLN A 357 -50.14 82.05 -30.94
CA GLN A 357 -49.45 82.91 -31.91
C GLN A 357 -47.95 82.68 -31.98
N ALA A 358 -47.21 82.10 -31.03
CA ALA A 358 -45.79 81.87 -31.23
C ALA A 358 -45.56 80.77 -32.27
N ILE A 359 -46.40 79.74 -32.25
CA ILE A 359 -46.41 78.65 -33.26
C ILE A 359 -47.13 79.10 -34.53
N HIS A 360 -48.28 79.79 -34.45
CA HIS A 360 -48.92 80.38 -35.65
C HIS A 360 -48.11 81.54 -36.25
N ALA A 361 -47.33 82.30 -35.50
CA ALA A 361 -46.47 83.38 -35.99
C ALA A 361 -45.09 82.86 -36.38
N PHE A 362 -44.64 81.68 -35.91
CA PHE A 362 -43.50 81.00 -36.52
C PHE A 362 -43.89 80.42 -37.89
N ILE A 363 -45.06 79.77 -38.00
CA ILE A 363 -45.58 79.25 -39.27
C ILE A 363 -46.04 80.39 -40.21
N ASN A 364 -46.70 81.44 -39.68
CA ASN A 364 -47.04 82.63 -40.46
C ASN A 364 -45.83 83.51 -40.73
N ASN A 365 -44.76 83.54 -39.92
CA ASN A 365 -43.51 84.20 -40.30
C ASN A 365 -42.80 83.40 -41.38
N ILE A 366 -42.76 82.07 -41.36
CA ILE A 366 -42.20 81.27 -42.45
C ILE A 366 -42.99 81.48 -43.75
N ASN A 367 -44.33 81.53 -43.69
CA ASN A 367 -45.19 81.81 -44.85
C ASN A 367 -45.10 83.27 -45.33
N HIS A 368 -45.04 84.26 -44.42
CA HIS A 368 -44.85 85.68 -44.74
C HIS A 368 -43.42 85.98 -45.23
N TRP A 369 -42.43 85.24 -44.74
CA TRP A 369 -41.04 85.27 -45.22
C TRP A 369 -40.92 84.73 -46.64
N LEU A 370 -41.62 83.63 -46.97
CA LEU A 370 -41.68 83.06 -48.31
C LEU A 370 -42.48 83.93 -49.30
N GLU A 371 -43.46 84.71 -48.81
CA GLU A 371 -44.27 85.64 -49.61
C GLU A 371 -43.60 87.03 -49.84
N GLN A 372 -42.66 87.46 -48.99
CA GLN A 372 -41.96 88.76 -49.11
C GLN A 372 -40.48 88.69 -49.50
N THR A 373 -39.89 87.51 -49.67
CA THR A 373 -38.54 87.38 -50.23
C THR A 373 -38.52 87.74 -51.71
N ASP A 374 -38.15 88.98 -51.99
CA ASP A 374 -37.45 89.33 -53.23
C ASP A 374 -36.24 88.39 -53.36
N ALA A 375 -35.95 87.89 -54.56
CA ALA A 375 -35.03 86.77 -54.82
C ALA A 375 -33.55 86.98 -54.39
N LYS A 376 -33.25 88.02 -53.61
CA LYS A 376 -31.92 88.45 -53.15
C LYS A 376 -31.65 88.21 -51.65
N SER A 377 -32.63 87.91 -50.80
CA SER A 377 -32.40 87.65 -49.35
C SER A 377 -32.40 86.17 -48.94
N LEU A 378 -32.79 85.25 -49.83
CA LEU A 378 -32.69 83.79 -49.65
C LEU A 378 -31.28 83.26 -49.25
N PRO A 379 -30.15 83.86 -49.67
CA PRO A 379 -28.81 83.37 -49.33
C PRO A 379 -28.40 83.55 -47.86
N GLU A 380 -29.09 84.39 -47.06
CA GLU A 380 -28.68 84.72 -45.69
C GLU A 380 -29.36 83.86 -44.60
N ILE A 381 -30.52 83.25 -44.88
CA ILE A 381 -31.29 82.45 -43.89
C ILE A 381 -30.95 80.95 -43.98
N LEU A 382 -30.66 80.45 -45.18
CA LEU A 382 -30.24 79.06 -45.40
C LEU A 382 -29.04 78.64 -44.51
N PRO A 383 -27.99 79.48 -44.34
CA PRO A 383 -26.87 79.18 -43.46
C PRO A 383 -27.27 79.02 -41.99
N PHE A 384 -28.25 79.80 -41.51
CA PHE A 384 -28.69 79.74 -40.11
C PHE A 384 -29.48 78.46 -39.81
N ALA A 385 -30.41 78.08 -40.69
CA ALA A 385 -31.17 76.84 -40.55
C ALA A 385 -30.26 75.60 -40.70
N TRP A 386 -29.31 75.64 -41.64
CA TRP A 386 -28.33 74.56 -41.85
C TRP A 386 -27.41 74.38 -40.63
N LYS A 387 -26.92 75.49 -40.06
CA LYS A 387 -26.10 75.46 -38.84
C LYS A 387 -26.85 74.81 -37.68
N ARG A 388 -28.14 75.09 -37.52
CA ARG A 388 -28.96 74.49 -36.46
C ARG A 388 -29.19 72.99 -36.65
N ILE A 389 -29.39 72.55 -37.89
CA ILE A 389 -29.51 71.12 -38.22
C ILE A 389 -28.19 70.39 -37.93
N GLN A 390 -27.05 71.00 -38.27
CA GLN A 390 -25.73 70.45 -38.02
C GLN A 390 -25.41 70.29 -36.53
N GLU A 391 -25.78 71.28 -35.70
CA GLU A 391 -25.69 71.18 -34.22
C GLU A 391 -26.53 70.03 -33.65
N LEU A 392 -27.73 69.80 -34.21
CA LEU A 392 -28.61 68.71 -33.77
C LEU A 392 -28.05 67.34 -34.19
N MET A 393 -27.44 67.23 -35.37
CA MET A 393 -26.77 66.00 -35.81
C MET A 393 -25.58 65.65 -34.91
N GLU A 394 -24.71 66.62 -34.61
CA GLU A 394 -23.58 66.41 -33.68
C GLU A 394 -24.04 65.99 -32.28
N MET A 395 -25.16 66.53 -31.79
CA MET A 395 -25.76 66.06 -30.53
C MET A 395 -26.23 64.60 -30.62
N VAL A 396 -26.83 64.17 -31.74
CA VAL A 396 -27.27 62.78 -31.92
C VAL A 396 -26.06 61.83 -32.02
N GLU A 397 -25.00 62.21 -32.74
CA GLU A 397 -23.76 61.43 -32.80
C GLU A 397 -23.11 61.26 -31.41
N THR A 398 -23.07 62.32 -30.60
CA THR A 398 -22.50 62.27 -29.24
C THR A 398 -23.31 61.38 -28.31
N TYR A 399 -24.65 61.42 -28.36
CA TYR A 399 -25.48 60.48 -27.59
C TYR A 399 -25.31 59.03 -28.06
N ARG A 400 -25.16 58.81 -29.37
CA ARG A 400 -24.92 57.47 -29.92
C ARG A 400 -23.60 56.88 -29.44
N ALA A 401 -22.55 57.69 -29.36
CA ALA A 401 -21.26 57.29 -28.81
C ALA A 401 -21.35 56.96 -27.30
N GLN A 402 -22.10 57.75 -26.52
CA GLN A 402 -22.32 57.47 -25.09
C GLN A 402 -23.07 56.16 -24.85
N VAL A 403 -24.09 55.85 -25.67
CA VAL A 403 -24.82 54.57 -25.58
C VAL A 403 -23.91 53.39 -25.89
N GLN A 404 -23.06 53.51 -26.92
CA GLN A 404 -22.10 52.48 -27.28
C GLN A 404 -21.10 52.21 -26.14
N GLU A 405 -20.56 53.25 -25.51
CA GLU A 405 -19.63 53.13 -24.38
C GLU A 405 -20.27 52.45 -23.16
N LEU A 406 -21.53 52.75 -22.87
CA LEU A 406 -22.28 52.08 -21.80
C LEU A 406 -22.50 50.59 -22.12
N GLN A 407 -22.74 50.27 -23.38
CA GLN A 407 -22.96 48.90 -23.84
C GLN A 407 -21.68 48.06 -23.71
N ASP A 408 -20.52 48.63 -24.07
CA ASP A 408 -19.22 48.00 -23.89
C ASP A 408 -18.88 47.76 -22.40
N LYS A 409 -19.18 48.73 -21.53
CA LYS A 409 -19.04 48.57 -20.06
C LYS A 409 -19.91 47.45 -19.50
N VAL A 410 -21.14 47.28 -19.98
CA VAL A 410 -22.02 46.20 -19.53
C VAL A 410 -21.47 44.83 -19.93
N VAL A 411 -20.92 44.69 -21.14
CA VAL A 411 -20.29 43.44 -21.62
C VAL A 411 -19.04 43.14 -20.79
N GLN A 412 -18.23 44.15 -20.47
CA GLN A 412 -17.05 43.96 -19.63
C GLN A 412 -17.44 43.46 -18.23
N MET A 413 -18.38 44.13 -17.56
CA MET A 413 -18.86 43.77 -16.22
C MET A 413 -19.45 42.36 -16.15
N THR A 414 -20.17 41.92 -17.19
CA THR A 414 -20.72 40.55 -17.26
C THR A 414 -19.60 39.50 -17.40
N SER A 415 -18.53 39.81 -18.15
CA SER A 415 -17.36 38.93 -18.28
C SER A 415 -16.53 38.82 -16.99
N GLU A 416 -16.46 39.90 -16.19
CA GLU A 416 -15.77 39.89 -14.90
C GLU A 416 -16.59 39.10 -13.86
N SER A 417 -17.92 39.26 -13.87
CA SER A 417 -18.84 38.52 -13.00
C SER A 417 -18.79 37.00 -13.22
N SER A 418 -18.61 36.54 -14.46
CA SER A 418 -18.49 35.11 -14.75
C SER A 418 -17.19 34.51 -14.19
N LYS A 419 -16.05 35.21 -14.34
CA LYS A 419 -14.76 34.79 -13.79
C LYS A 419 -14.76 34.69 -12.26
N VAL A 420 -15.38 35.66 -11.58
CA VAL A 420 -15.53 35.62 -10.11
C VAL A 420 -16.34 34.41 -9.67
N ARG A 421 -17.39 34.06 -10.43
CA ARG A 421 -18.26 32.90 -10.12
C ARG A 421 -17.52 31.57 -10.30
N GLU A 422 -16.68 31.47 -11.33
CA GLU A 422 -15.86 30.28 -11.60
C GLU A 422 -14.77 30.09 -10.53
N ASN A 423 -14.09 31.17 -10.14
CA ASN A 423 -13.14 31.17 -9.03
C ASN A 423 -13.79 30.78 -7.70
N GLY A 424 -15.01 31.26 -7.44
CA GLY A 424 -15.79 30.87 -6.28
C GLY A 424 -16.10 29.37 -6.26
N ARG A 425 -16.43 28.79 -7.42
CA ARG A 425 -16.70 27.36 -7.56
C ARG A 425 -15.44 26.51 -7.29
N TYR A 426 -14.30 26.92 -7.82
CA TYR A 426 -13.01 26.25 -7.56
C TYR A 426 -12.60 26.31 -6.08
N ALA A 427 -12.79 27.46 -5.42
CA ALA A 427 -12.53 27.59 -3.98
C ALA A 427 -13.44 26.67 -3.15
N GLN A 428 -14.72 26.54 -3.52
CA GLN A 428 -15.67 25.64 -2.87
C GLN A 428 -15.23 24.17 -2.99
N GLU A 429 -14.90 23.70 -4.20
CA GLU A 429 -14.41 22.35 -4.44
C GLU A 429 -13.12 22.05 -3.66
N ARG A 430 -12.24 23.06 -3.56
CA ARG A 430 -10.99 22.93 -2.78
C ARG A 430 -11.26 22.78 -1.28
N ILE A 431 -12.24 23.51 -0.74
CA ILE A 431 -12.64 23.39 0.66
C ILE A 431 -13.18 21.99 0.95
N GLU A 432 -14.08 21.48 0.11
CA GLU A 432 -14.67 20.13 0.28
C GLU A 432 -13.60 19.02 0.26
N GLN A 433 -12.61 19.12 -0.64
CA GLN A 433 -11.48 18.19 -0.68
C GLN A 433 -10.65 18.20 0.61
N LEU A 434 -10.37 19.38 1.16
CA LEU A 434 -9.60 19.53 2.40
C LEU A 434 -10.39 19.03 3.62
N GLU A 435 -11.70 19.22 3.65
CA GLU A 435 -12.57 18.67 4.70
C GLU A 435 -12.60 17.14 4.68
N MET A 436 -12.70 16.54 3.48
CA MET A 436 -12.62 15.09 3.32
C MET A 436 -11.25 14.55 3.77
N GLN A 437 -10.16 15.24 3.40
CA GLN A 437 -8.81 14.87 3.83
C GLN A 437 -8.64 14.97 5.36
N ARG A 438 -9.19 16.01 5.99
CA ARG A 438 -9.16 16.16 7.45
C ARG A 438 -9.92 15.03 8.15
N ALA A 439 -11.04 14.59 7.58
CA ALA A 439 -11.78 13.45 8.12
C ALA A 439 -10.99 12.14 8.00
N THR A 440 -10.32 11.87 6.87
CA THR A 440 -9.46 10.69 6.73
C THR A 440 -8.28 10.73 7.68
N ASP A 441 -7.62 11.89 7.82
CA ASP A 441 -6.48 12.05 8.73
C ASP A 441 -6.91 11.89 10.20
N GLY A 442 -8.13 12.30 10.56
CA GLY A 442 -8.71 12.03 11.88
C GLY A 442 -8.76 10.53 12.20
N THR A 443 -9.23 9.72 11.25
CA THR A 443 -9.32 8.26 11.44
C THR A 443 -7.96 7.58 11.56
N THR A 444 -6.94 8.07 10.84
CA THR A 444 -5.58 7.51 10.93
C THR A 444 -4.90 7.87 12.26
N ILE A 445 -5.09 9.11 12.74
CA ILE A 445 -4.61 9.54 14.05
C ILE A 445 -5.22 8.70 15.18
N ASP A 446 -6.53 8.43 15.13
CA ASP A 446 -7.19 7.60 16.14
C ASP A 446 -6.69 6.15 16.11
N GLY A 447 -6.42 5.59 14.92
CA GLY A 447 -5.76 4.29 14.77
C GLY A 447 -4.38 4.25 15.44
N LEU A 448 -3.53 5.24 15.16
CA LEU A 448 -2.19 5.35 15.76
C LEU A 448 -2.26 5.53 17.29
N ARG A 449 -3.25 6.28 17.79
CA ARG A 449 -3.48 6.43 19.24
C ARG A 449 -3.86 5.10 19.88
N GLN A 450 -4.69 4.30 19.23
CA GLN A 450 -5.08 2.97 19.70
C GLN A 450 -3.87 2.02 19.75
N GLU A 451 -3.03 2.00 18.70
CA GLU A 451 -1.81 1.18 18.66
C GLU A 451 -0.82 1.58 19.77
N ARG A 452 -0.59 2.88 19.96
CA ARG A 452 0.25 3.39 21.06
C ARG A 452 -0.25 2.93 22.42
N ASN A 453 -1.57 2.98 22.65
CA ASN A 453 -2.16 2.50 23.91
C ASN A 453 -1.96 0.99 24.10
N GLN A 454 -2.08 0.18 23.04
CA GLN A 454 -1.81 -1.26 23.11
C GLN A 454 -0.35 -1.57 23.44
N LEU A 455 0.60 -0.82 22.87
CA LEU A 455 2.03 -0.99 23.14
C LEU A 455 2.36 -0.63 24.59
N VAL A 456 1.81 0.46 25.11
CA VAL A 456 1.95 0.85 26.52
C VAL A 456 1.45 -0.28 27.44
N ASP A 457 0.28 -0.86 27.13
CA ASP A 457 -0.32 -1.95 27.90
C ASP A 457 0.60 -3.19 27.95
N LEU A 458 1.27 -3.51 26.84
CA LEU A 458 2.25 -4.60 26.75
C LEU A 458 3.50 -4.32 27.58
N ILE A 459 4.01 -3.10 27.55
CA ILE A 459 5.18 -2.69 28.36
C ILE A 459 4.85 -2.80 29.86
N CYS A 460 3.66 -2.36 30.28
CA CYS A 460 3.20 -2.51 31.66
C CYS A 460 3.12 -4.00 32.08
N LYS A 461 2.59 -4.88 31.22
CA LYS A 461 2.56 -6.33 31.49
C LYS A 461 3.96 -6.93 31.61
N LEU A 462 4.91 -6.48 30.78
CA LEU A 462 6.30 -6.90 30.86
C LEU A 462 6.99 -6.41 32.14
N ALA A 463 6.71 -5.18 32.60
CA ALA A 463 7.21 -4.66 33.87
C ALA A 463 6.73 -5.48 35.06
N LEU A 464 5.43 -5.83 35.07
CA LEU A 464 4.88 -6.72 36.08
C LEU A 464 5.55 -8.11 36.05
N ALA A 465 5.75 -8.68 34.85
CA ALA A 465 6.43 -9.98 34.70
C ALA A 465 7.90 -9.94 35.16
N ALA A 466 8.59 -8.81 34.98
CA ALA A 466 9.95 -8.57 35.45
C ALA A 466 10.03 -8.22 36.95
N LYS A 467 8.89 -8.22 37.67
CA LYS A 467 8.74 -7.86 39.09
C LYS A 467 9.30 -6.46 39.38
N PHE A 468 8.91 -5.49 38.58
CA PHE A 468 9.19 -4.08 38.85
C PHE A 468 8.38 -3.61 40.07
N GLU A 469 9.05 -3.03 41.08
CA GLU A 469 8.43 -2.71 42.38
C GLU A 469 7.82 -1.30 42.45
N GLU A 470 8.12 -0.43 41.49
CA GLU A 470 7.60 0.95 41.43
C GLU A 470 6.42 1.09 40.45
N PRO A 471 5.35 1.82 40.84
CA PRO A 471 4.24 2.14 39.93
C PRO A 471 4.70 3.11 38.84
N ILE A 472 4.46 2.76 37.59
CA ILE A 472 4.84 3.53 36.40
C ILE A 472 3.92 4.75 36.29
N GLY A 473 4.50 5.95 36.27
CA GLY A 473 3.78 7.19 35.94
C GLY A 473 3.42 7.28 34.45
N GLU A 474 2.27 7.86 34.12
CA GLU A 474 1.90 8.15 32.73
C GLU A 474 2.89 9.14 32.09
N GLY A 475 3.70 8.66 31.14
CA GLY A 475 4.61 9.50 30.36
C GLY A 475 6.04 8.98 30.26
N ASP A 476 6.49 8.16 31.21
CA ASP A 476 7.90 7.74 31.32
C ASP A 476 8.20 6.39 30.61
N TYR A 477 7.45 6.06 29.54
CA TYR A 477 7.52 4.75 28.90
C TYR A 477 8.87 4.43 28.23
N GLU A 478 9.58 5.47 27.79
CA GLU A 478 10.91 5.34 27.18
C GLU A 478 11.97 4.97 28.24
N ILE A 479 11.95 5.67 29.37
CA ILE A 479 12.78 5.38 30.55
C ILE A 479 12.41 4.01 31.12
N LEU A 480 11.11 3.66 31.12
CA LEU A 480 10.65 2.35 31.53
C LEU A 480 11.24 1.25 30.64
N GLY A 481 11.25 1.43 29.32
CA GLY A 481 11.84 0.46 28.38
C GLY A 481 13.31 0.18 28.66
N GLU A 482 14.11 1.23 28.86
CA GLU A 482 15.53 1.10 29.22
C GLU A 482 15.72 0.43 30.59
N THR A 483 14.94 0.83 31.59
CA THR A 483 15.05 0.26 32.94
C THR A 483 14.61 -1.20 32.96
N LEU A 484 13.62 -1.57 32.13
CA LEU A 484 13.20 -2.94 31.92
C LEU A 484 14.32 -3.79 31.32
N LEU A 485 15.01 -3.27 30.30
CA LEU A 485 16.13 -3.94 29.65
C LEU A 485 17.28 -4.20 30.64
N VAL A 486 17.61 -3.20 31.47
CA VAL A 486 18.59 -3.35 32.54
C VAL A 486 18.15 -4.45 33.52
N ARG A 487 16.87 -4.45 33.94
CA ARG A 487 16.35 -5.45 34.87
C ARG A 487 16.38 -6.86 34.30
N ILE A 488 15.98 -7.04 33.05
CA ILE A 488 16.04 -8.33 32.36
C ILE A 488 17.48 -8.82 32.25
N SER A 489 18.41 -7.93 31.91
CA SER A 489 19.84 -8.25 31.84
C SER A 489 20.40 -8.68 33.20
N GLN A 490 20.00 -8.02 34.29
CA GLN A 490 20.38 -8.41 35.66
C GLN A 490 19.84 -9.80 36.04
N LEU A 491 18.57 -10.08 35.72
CA LEU A 491 17.97 -11.40 35.98
C LEU A 491 18.71 -12.50 35.22
N GLN A 492 19.05 -12.24 33.95
CA GLN A 492 19.83 -13.17 33.12
C GLN A 492 21.23 -13.41 33.69
N GLN A 493 21.94 -12.36 34.13
CA GLN A 493 23.26 -12.48 34.76
C GLN A 493 23.20 -13.25 36.09
N SER A 494 22.17 -13.02 36.91
CA SER A 494 21.98 -13.76 38.16
C SER A 494 21.82 -15.27 37.91
N ASP A 495 21.09 -15.65 36.88
CA ASP A 495 20.86 -17.05 36.55
C ASP A 495 22.09 -17.72 35.92
N THR A 496 22.87 -17.01 35.10
CA THR A 496 24.15 -17.54 34.61
C THR A 496 25.16 -17.73 35.74
N GLU A 497 25.20 -16.82 36.71
CA GLU A 497 26.07 -16.95 37.89
C GLU A 497 25.67 -18.15 38.78
N LYS A 498 24.36 -18.35 39.01
CA LYS A 498 23.86 -19.55 39.72
C LYS A 498 24.25 -20.83 39.00
N GLN A 499 24.11 -20.87 37.67
CA GLN A 499 24.52 -22.03 36.87
C GLN A 499 26.04 -22.27 36.94
N ALA A 500 26.87 -21.22 36.93
CA ALA A 500 28.31 -21.34 37.07
C ALA A 500 28.69 -21.91 38.45
N LYS A 501 28.07 -21.42 39.53
CA LYS A 501 28.25 -21.95 40.90
C LYS A 501 27.88 -23.43 40.99
N GLN A 502 26.75 -23.83 40.39
CA GLN A 502 26.35 -25.24 40.33
C GLN A 502 27.36 -26.12 39.56
N ARG A 503 27.87 -25.65 38.41
CA ARG A 503 28.90 -26.37 37.64
C ARG A 503 30.19 -26.55 38.45
N LEU A 504 30.64 -25.51 39.16
CA LEU A 504 31.81 -25.59 40.04
C LEU A 504 31.60 -26.61 41.18
N GLN A 505 30.41 -26.62 41.79
CA GLN A 505 30.07 -27.59 42.83
C GLN A 505 30.07 -29.03 42.29
N ILE A 506 29.51 -29.26 41.09
CA ILE A 506 29.53 -30.57 40.43
C ILE A 506 30.98 -31.03 40.19
N SER A 507 31.83 -30.17 39.62
CA SER A 507 33.23 -30.51 39.37
C SER A 507 34.02 -30.80 40.65
N ARG A 508 33.70 -30.12 41.75
CA ARG A 508 34.29 -30.40 43.07
C ARG A 508 33.88 -31.78 43.57
N LEU A 509 32.57 -32.09 43.53
CA LEU A 509 32.04 -33.38 43.96
C LEU A 509 32.60 -34.54 43.11
N GLN A 510 32.76 -34.34 41.81
CA GLN A 510 33.38 -35.33 40.92
C GLN A 510 34.84 -35.63 41.30
N ARG A 511 35.63 -34.61 41.67
CA ARG A 511 37.01 -34.79 42.15
C ARG A 511 37.07 -35.53 43.48
N GLU A 512 36.22 -35.16 44.43
CA GLU A 512 36.14 -35.82 45.74
C GLU A 512 35.75 -37.30 45.59
N LEU A 513 34.81 -37.60 44.69
CA LEU A 513 34.42 -38.97 44.35
C LEU A 513 35.58 -39.78 43.76
N HIS A 514 36.35 -39.20 42.84
CA HIS A 514 37.49 -39.88 42.21
C HIS A 514 38.57 -40.23 43.24
N GLN A 515 38.93 -39.29 44.11
CA GLN A 515 39.90 -39.53 45.19
C GLN A 515 39.42 -40.58 46.19
N ALA A 516 38.12 -40.58 46.53
CA ALA A 516 37.56 -41.61 47.40
C ALA A 516 37.67 -43.01 46.76
N LYS A 517 37.44 -43.10 45.45
CA LYS A 517 37.57 -44.34 44.68
C LYS A 517 39.00 -44.87 44.65
N GLU A 518 39.99 -44.02 44.33
CA GLU A 518 41.41 -44.41 44.34
C GLU A 518 41.87 -44.90 45.72
N ARG A 519 41.43 -44.23 46.80
CA ARG A 519 41.71 -44.67 48.17
C ARG A 519 41.11 -46.05 48.47
N SER A 520 39.90 -46.31 47.98
CA SER A 520 39.24 -47.61 48.14
C SER A 520 40.02 -48.72 47.42
N GLU A 521 40.40 -48.48 46.15
CA GLU A 521 41.17 -49.44 45.34
C GLU A 521 42.54 -49.75 45.97
N SER A 522 43.20 -48.74 46.55
CA SER A 522 44.47 -48.92 47.28
C SER A 522 44.32 -49.81 48.52
N LEU A 523 43.27 -49.60 49.32
CA LEU A 523 42.99 -50.42 50.51
C LEU A 523 42.62 -51.85 50.13
N GLU A 524 41.84 -52.05 49.06
CA GLU A 524 41.54 -53.38 48.53
C GLU A 524 42.80 -54.14 48.12
N LEU A 525 43.75 -53.46 47.45
CA LEU A 525 45.04 -54.03 47.12
C LEU A 525 45.82 -54.42 48.39
N GLN A 526 45.84 -53.57 49.42
CA GLN A 526 46.51 -53.88 50.69
C GLN A 526 45.88 -55.11 51.37
N ILE A 527 44.56 -55.20 51.43
CA ILE A 527 43.84 -56.36 51.97
C ILE A 527 44.18 -57.62 51.18
N SER A 528 44.26 -57.54 49.85
CA SER A 528 44.60 -58.69 49.00
C SER A 528 46.01 -59.24 49.32
N ILE A 529 46.99 -58.36 49.53
CA ILE A 529 48.35 -58.73 49.92
C ILE A 529 48.37 -59.40 51.30
N MET A 530 47.63 -58.84 52.26
CA MET A 530 47.55 -59.39 53.61
C MET A 530 46.90 -60.78 53.61
N ARG A 531 45.84 -60.99 52.81
CA ARG A 531 45.23 -62.31 52.62
C ARG A 531 46.23 -63.32 52.04
N ARG A 532 46.99 -62.94 51.01
CA ARG A 532 48.03 -63.80 50.41
C ARG A 532 49.11 -64.18 51.42
N ARG A 533 49.61 -63.21 52.20
CA ARG A 533 50.60 -63.45 53.27
C ARG A 533 50.08 -64.39 54.35
N LEU A 534 48.81 -64.22 54.74
CA LEU A 534 48.17 -65.11 55.72
C LEU A 534 48.07 -66.54 55.19
N SER A 535 47.67 -66.73 53.94
CA SER A 535 47.62 -68.05 53.29
C SER A 535 49.00 -68.71 53.24
N GLN A 536 50.04 -67.97 52.87
CA GLN A 536 51.43 -68.47 52.87
C GLN A 536 51.90 -68.85 54.28
N ALA A 537 51.61 -68.03 55.29
CA ALA A 537 51.94 -68.34 56.68
C ALA A 537 51.20 -69.59 57.20
N GLN A 538 49.95 -69.81 56.77
CA GLN A 538 49.20 -71.02 57.07
C GLN A 538 49.80 -72.25 56.38
N GLU A 539 50.12 -72.19 55.08
CA GLU A 539 50.80 -73.27 54.34
C GLU A 539 52.14 -73.65 54.99
N HIS A 540 52.95 -72.67 55.38
CA HIS A 540 54.20 -72.92 56.08
C HIS A 540 54.01 -73.62 57.43
N ARG A 541 52.96 -73.25 58.21
CA ARG A 541 52.62 -73.96 59.46
C ARG A 541 52.22 -75.42 59.22
N PHE A 542 51.46 -75.71 58.17
CA PHE A 542 51.08 -77.09 57.82
C PHE A 542 52.28 -77.94 57.37
N GLN A 543 53.33 -77.33 56.81
CA GLN A 543 54.53 -78.04 56.36
C GLN A 543 55.59 -78.25 57.45
N THR A 544 55.58 -77.49 58.55
CA THR A 544 56.63 -77.55 59.61
C THR A 544 56.16 -78.05 60.98
N THR A 545 54.90 -78.47 61.15
CA THR A 545 54.45 -79.01 62.45
C THR A 545 53.85 -80.42 62.33
N THR A 546 54.44 -81.36 63.07
CA THR A 546 53.79 -82.61 63.48
C THR A 546 52.50 -82.29 64.27
N PRO A 547 51.43 -83.10 64.13
CA PRO A 547 50.14 -82.79 64.73
C PRO A 547 50.19 -82.97 66.25
N ALA A 548 50.51 -81.90 66.97
CA ALA A 548 50.45 -81.85 68.42
C ALA A 548 49.05 -81.36 68.88
N SER A 549 48.17 -82.31 69.20
CA SER A 549 47.31 -82.35 70.40
C SER A 549 46.00 -83.10 70.16
N HIS A 550 46.01 -84.40 70.46
CA HIS A 550 44.81 -85.19 70.69
C HIS A 550 44.51 -85.22 72.19
N THR A 551 43.81 -84.21 72.68
CA THR A 551 43.08 -84.29 73.96
C THR A 551 41.57 -84.23 73.64
N PRO A 552 40.77 -85.25 73.99
CA PRO A 552 39.39 -85.38 73.53
C PRO A 552 38.47 -84.25 74.02
N THR A 553 38.76 -83.63 75.16
CA THR A 553 38.04 -82.45 75.68
C THR A 553 38.29 -81.18 74.86
N THR A 554 39.52 -81.00 74.36
CA THR A 554 39.92 -79.84 73.53
C THR A 554 39.41 -79.99 72.09
N LEU A 555 39.36 -81.23 71.57
CA LEU A 555 38.72 -81.55 70.28
C LEU A 555 37.20 -81.35 70.35
N ALA A 556 36.53 -81.77 71.42
CA ALA A 556 35.08 -81.54 71.56
C ALA A 556 34.71 -80.05 71.72
N ALA A 557 35.53 -79.27 72.45
CA ALA A 557 35.36 -77.82 72.55
C ALA A 557 35.64 -77.12 71.21
N SER A 558 36.71 -77.52 70.52
CA SER A 558 37.07 -77.06 69.17
C SER A 558 36.01 -77.44 68.13
N GLU A 559 35.41 -78.62 68.21
CA GLU A 559 34.31 -79.04 67.33
C GLU A 559 33.03 -78.27 67.61
N LYS A 560 32.71 -77.99 68.87
CA LYS A 560 31.56 -77.15 69.23
C LYS A 560 31.76 -75.71 68.77
N GLU A 561 32.96 -75.17 68.90
CA GLU A 561 33.34 -73.85 68.39
C GLU A 561 33.34 -73.83 66.85
N ARG A 562 33.88 -74.86 66.19
CA ARG A 562 33.83 -75.04 64.73
C ARG A 562 32.40 -75.13 64.23
N ASN A 563 31.51 -75.86 64.91
CA ASN A 563 30.10 -75.94 64.54
C ASN A 563 29.37 -74.61 64.77
N ARG A 564 29.72 -73.85 65.81
CA ARG A 564 29.19 -72.50 66.04
C ARG A 564 29.67 -71.51 64.97
N LEU A 565 30.96 -71.52 64.64
CA LEU A 565 31.55 -70.72 63.57
C LEU A 565 30.99 -71.11 62.21
N ALA A 566 30.77 -72.40 61.95
CA ALA A 566 30.14 -72.87 60.72
C ALA A 566 28.70 -72.38 60.58
N LYS A 567 27.91 -72.40 61.67
CA LYS A 567 26.56 -71.80 61.70
C LYS A 567 26.61 -70.28 61.48
N GLN A 568 27.53 -69.57 62.13
CA GLN A 568 27.69 -68.12 61.93
C GLN A 568 28.14 -67.80 60.50
N LEU A 569 29.01 -68.61 59.92
CA LEU A 569 29.51 -68.45 58.55
C LEU A 569 28.42 -68.78 57.52
N GLN A 570 27.58 -69.78 57.80
CA GLN A 570 26.39 -70.07 56.99
C GLN A 570 25.40 -68.90 57.05
N GLN A 571 25.14 -68.35 58.24
CA GLN A 571 24.24 -67.21 58.41
C GLN A 571 24.78 -65.94 57.73
N THR A 572 26.08 -65.65 57.84
CA THR A 572 26.67 -64.51 57.13
C THR A 572 26.70 -64.70 55.61
N ARG A 573 26.81 -65.94 55.11
CA ARG A 573 26.64 -66.23 53.68
C ARG A 573 25.20 -65.97 53.23
N GLU A 574 24.21 -66.46 53.96
CA GLU A 574 22.80 -66.21 53.66
C GLU A 574 22.46 -64.72 53.68
N ASP A 575 22.99 -63.96 54.65
CA ASP A 575 22.80 -62.52 54.72
C ASP A 575 23.56 -61.79 53.59
N ALA A 576 24.75 -62.24 53.22
CA ALA A 576 25.47 -61.70 52.06
C ALA A 576 24.73 -61.97 50.73
N ASP A 577 24.10 -63.13 50.60
CA ASP A 577 23.31 -63.48 49.41
C ASP A 577 22.01 -62.66 49.34
N LYS A 578 21.31 -62.46 50.46
CA LYS A 578 20.16 -61.52 50.53
C LYS A 578 20.56 -60.09 50.17
N LEU A 579 21.69 -59.61 50.68
CA LEU A 579 22.19 -58.27 50.33
C LEU A 579 22.59 -58.17 48.85
N ARG A 580 23.14 -59.24 48.26
CA ARG A 580 23.42 -59.28 46.81
C ARG A 580 22.14 -59.24 45.98
N GLU A 581 21.12 -60.01 46.36
CA GLU A 581 19.79 -59.97 45.73
C GLU A 581 19.17 -58.57 45.83
N GLU A 582 19.25 -57.94 47.00
CA GLU A 582 18.78 -56.57 47.21
C GLU A 582 19.55 -55.56 46.35
N ILE A 583 20.88 -55.69 46.25
CA ILE A 583 21.70 -54.84 45.36
C ILE A 583 21.28 -55.01 43.90
N VAL A 584 21.01 -56.24 43.44
CA VAL A 584 20.55 -56.49 42.06
C VAL A 584 19.16 -55.86 41.84
N LEU A 585 18.24 -56.02 42.79
CA LEU A 585 16.91 -55.42 42.73
C LEU A 585 16.97 -53.89 42.73
N LEU A 586 17.80 -53.29 43.59
CA LEU A 586 18.01 -51.84 43.65
C LEU A 586 18.66 -51.30 42.37
N LYS A 587 19.61 -52.05 41.78
CA LYS A 587 20.19 -51.70 40.46
C LYS A 587 19.14 -51.77 39.36
N ALA A 588 18.28 -52.78 39.35
CA ALA A 588 17.18 -52.89 38.39
C ALA A 588 16.20 -51.72 38.53
N ARG A 589 15.78 -51.37 39.76
CA ARG A 589 14.93 -50.20 40.03
C ARG A 589 15.60 -48.87 39.64
N LEU A 590 16.92 -48.75 39.83
CA LEU A 590 17.65 -47.55 39.42
C LEU A 590 17.70 -47.42 37.90
N LEU A 591 17.92 -48.52 37.19
CA LEU A 591 17.88 -48.56 35.72
C LEU A 591 16.48 -48.23 35.19
N GLU A 592 15.44 -48.80 35.79
CA GLU A 592 14.04 -48.51 35.48
C GLU A 592 13.72 -47.03 35.73
N SER A 593 14.09 -46.48 36.89
CA SER A 593 13.95 -45.05 37.19
C SER A 593 14.73 -44.16 36.21
N SER A 594 15.93 -44.58 35.79
CA SER A 594 16.70 -43.85 34.78
C SER A 594 16.02 -43.90 33.41
N HIS A 595 15.45 -45.05 33.04
CA HIS A 595 14.70 -45.22 31.80
C HIS A 595 13.45 -44.34 31.80
N ASP A 596 12.69 -44.34 32.90
CA ASP A 596 11.52 -43.49 33.09
C ASP A 596 11.86 -42.01 32.99
N LYS A 597 12.98 -41.57 33.60
CA LYS A 597 13.45 -40.18 33.48
C LYS A 597 13.81 -39.82 32.03
N LEU A 598 14.49 -40.72 31.31
CA LEU A 598 14.81 -40.50 29.90
C LEU A 598 13.54 -40.44 29.05
N SER A 599 12.56 -41.30 29.32
CA SER A 599 11.24 -41.31 28.69
C SER A 599 10.46 -40.02 29.00
N GLN A 600 10.45 -39.56 30.26
CA GLN A 600 9.84 -38.28 30.63
C GLN A 600 10.50 -37.10 29.92
N ILE A 601 11.83 -37.09 29.77
CA ILE A 601 12.54 -36.05 29.01
C ILE A 601 12.17 -36.10 27.53
N SER A 602 12.06 -37.29 26.93
CA SER A 602 11.68 -37.44 25.52
C SER A 602 10.22 -37.01 25.30
N HIS A 603 9.30 -37.41 26.17
CA HIS A 603 7.90 -36.97 26.18
C HIS A 603 7.79 -35.45 26.38
N SER A 604 8.55 -34.87 27.32
CA SER A 604 8.59 -33.41 27.54
C SER A 604 9.10 -32.65 26.31
N LYS A 605 10.11 -33.19 25.61
CA LYS A 605 10.59 -32.62 24.34
C LYS A 605 9.52 -32.71 23.25
N ALA A 606 8.87 -33.86 23.11
CA ALA A 606 7.79 -34.05 22.14
C ALA A 606 6.60 -33.13 22.43
N LEU A 607 6.22 -32.97 23.70
CA LEU A 607 5.15 -32.07 24.13
C LEU A 607 5.49 -30.61 23.82
N ARG A 608 6.72 -30.17 24.10
CA ARG A 608 7.18 -28.82 23.73
C ARG A 608 7.16 -28.60 22.23
N ALA A 609 7.63 -29.56 21.44
CA ALA A 609 7.59 -29.46 19.98
C ALA A 609 6.13 -29.42 19.45
N ALA A 610 5.23 -30.21 20.03
CA ALA A 610 3.81 -30.17 19.70
C ALA A 610 3.18 -28.82 20.08
N GLN A 611 3.56 -28.26 21.23
CA GLN A 611 3.07 -26.96 21.68
C GLN A 611 3.57 -25.82 20.78
N THR A 612 4.85 -25.82 20.39
CA THR A 612 5.37 -24.86 19.41
C THR A 612 4.62 -24.93 18.07
N ARG A 613 4.34 -26.15 17.58
CA ARG A 613 3.52 -26.33 16.36
C ARG A 613 2.09 -25.83 16.53
N LEU A 614 1.50 -26.01 17.71
CA LEU A 614 0.16 -25.52 18.01
C LEU A 614 0.13 -23.99 18.06
N ASP A 615 1.15 -23.36 18.63
CA ASP A 615 1.31 -21.91 18.65
C ASP A 615 1.51 -21.34 17.23
N GLU A 616 2.33 -21.99 16.40
CA GLU A 616 2.50 -21.65 14.98
C GLU A 616 1.18 -21.79 14.19
N LEU A 617 0.43 -22.87 14.43
CA LEU A 617 -0.86 -23.11 13.81
C LEU A 617 -1.91 -22.06 14.25
N ASN A 618 -1.93 -21.69 15.53
CA ASN A 618 -2.81 -20.63 16.03
C ASN A 618 -2.46 -19.27 15.43
N ARG A 619 -1.16 -18.97 15.27
CA ARG A 619 -0.71 -17.72 14.66
C ARG A 619 -1.16 -17.64 13.20
N THR A 620 -0.93 -18.71 12.43
CA THR A 620 -1.39 -18.77 11.03
C THR A 620 -2.92 -18.75 10.92
N TYR A 621 -3.64 -19.38 11.85
CA TYR A 621 -5.10 -19.31 11.91
C TYR A 621 -5.62 -17.89 12.17
N GLU A 622 -5.06 -17.16 13.13
CA GLU A 622 -5.46 -15.77 13.39
C GLU A 622 -5.09 -14.83 12.22
N GLU A 623 -3.93 -15.04 11.58
CA GLU A 623 -3.55 -14.32 10.35
C GLU A 623 -4.54 -14.57 9.21
N GLN A 624 -4.92 -15.84 8.97
CA GLN A 624 -5.92 -16.19 7.95
C GLN A 624 -7.30 -15.60 8.28
N LYS A 625 -7.70 -15.62 9.55
CA LYS A 625 -8.96 -15.03 10.03
C LYS A 625 -8.97 -13.51 9.85
N GLN A 626 -7.85 -12.84 10.13
CA GLN A 626 -7.72 -11.40 9.89
C GLN A 626 -7.76 -11.07 8.40
N ASN A 627 -7.08 -11.85 7.56
CA ASN A 627 -7.14 -11.69 6.10
C ASN A 627 -8.55 -11.95 5.55
N ASN A 628 -9.25 -12.97 6.04
CA ASN A 628 -10.65 -13.21 5.68
C ASN A 628 -11.56 -12.04 6.07
N ARG A 629 -11.38 -11.44 7.25
CA ARG A 629 -12.11 -10.23 7.64
C ARG A 629 -11.81 -9.05 6.71
N LYS A 630 -10.54 -8.84 6.33
CA LYS A 630 -10.17 -7.80 5.35
C LYS A 630 -10.86 -8.04 4.00
N MET A 631 -10.79 -9.25 3.47
CA MET A 631 -11.46 -9.61 2.20
C MET A 631 -12.98 -9.46 2.28
N GLN A 632 -13.60 -9.77 3.41
CA GLN A 632 -15.04 -9.54 3.63
C GLN A 632 -15.38 -8.05 3.59
N LEU A 633 -14.60 -7.20 4.27
CA LEU A 633 -14.79 -5.75 4.25
C LEU A 633 -14.58 -5.18 2.83
N GLU A 634 -13.55 -5.62 2.11
CA GLU A 634 -13.32 -5.23 0.72
C GLU A 634 -14.48 -5.63 -0.19
N LEU A 635 -15.03 -6.84 0.00
CA LEU A 635 -16.21 -7.31 -0.74
C LEU A 635 -17.45 -6.46 -0.42
N GLU A 636 -17.67 -6.09 0.85
CA GLU A 636 -18.77 -5.21 1.25
C GLU A 636 -18.62 -3.80 0.66
N HIS A 637 -17.40 -3.25 0.66
CA HIS A 637 -17.10 -1.98 0.01
C HIS A 637 -17.36 -2.03 -1.49
N TYR A 638 -16.95 -3.11 -2.16
CA TYR A 638 -17.21 -3.31 -3.59
C TYR A 638 -18.71 -3.41 -3.88
N LYS A 639 -19.46 -4.20 -3.09
CA LYS A 639 -20.92 -4.31 -3.21
C LYS A 639 -21.62 -2.97 -3.02
N LYS A 640 -21.20 -2.18 -2.02
CA LYS A 640 -21.76 -0.85 -1.76
C LYS A 640 -21.48 0.10 -2.93
N ARG A 641 -20.24 0.14 -3.43
CA ARG A 641 -19.86 0.97 -4.59
C ARG A 641 -20.66 0.58 -5.83
N SER A 642 -20.75 -0.71 -6.14
CA SER A 642 -21.54 -1.22 -7.26
C SER A 642 -23.03 -0.87 -7.11
N SER A 643 -23.61 -1.05 -5.92
CA SER A 643 -25.01 -0.66 -5.66
C SER A 643 -25.24 0.84 -5.84
N THR A 644 -24.30 1.70 -5.41
CA THR A 644 -24.43 3.14 -5.62
C THR A 644 -24.31 3.53 -7.09
N GLU A 645 -23.47 2.84 -7.86
CA GLU A 645 -23.31 3.08 -9.29
C GLU A 645 -24.55 2.63 -10.07
N VAL A 646 -25.11 1.46 -9.73
CA VAL A 646 -26.39 1.00 -10.27
C VAL A 646 -27.51 1.99 -9.94
N GLY A 647 -27.56 2.52 -8.72
CA GLY A 647 -28.55 3.55 -8.34
C GLY A 647 -28.42 4.83 -9.17
N LYS A 648 -27.21 5.33 -9.38
CA LYS A 648 -26.96 6.51 -10.24
C LYS A 648 -27.36 6.26 -11.70
N LEU A 649 -27.05 5.08 -12.23
CA LEU A 649 -27.44 4.71 -13.59
C LEU A 649 -28.97 4.59 -13.70
N GLN A 650 -29.64 4.06 -12.67
CA GLN A 650 -31.11 4.01 -12.62
C GLN A 650 -31.71 5.42 -12.59
N GLU A 651 -31.20 6.32 -11.75
CA GLU A 651 -31.64 7.73 -11.72
C GLU A 651 -31.44 8.42 -13.08
N GLN A 652 -30.31 8.19 -13.75
CA GLN A 652 -30.05 8.72 -15.10
C GLN A 652 -31.03 8.15 -16.13
N ILE A 653 -31.33 6.86 -16.08
CA ILE A 653 -32.33 6.23 -16.95
C ILE A 653 -33.72 6.84 -16.70
N GLU A 654 -34.11 7.04 -15.45
CA GLU A 654 -35.39 7.65 -15.10
C GLU A 654 -35.50 9.10 -15.58
N GLN A 655 -34.43 9.89 -15.45
CA GLN A 655 -34.34 11.25 -15.99
C GLN A 655 -34.48 11.26 -17.50
N LEU A 656 -33.70 10.42 -18.21
CA LEU A 656 -33.80 10.31 -19.66
C LEU A 656 -35.20 9.86 -20.11
N GLN A 657 -35.84 8.96 -19.36
CA GLN A 657 -37.22 8.56 -19.63
C GLN A 657 -38.22 9.70 -19.40
N GLN A 658 -38.01 10.55 -18.39
CA GLN A 658 -38.83 11.74 -18.16
C GLN A 658 -38.65 12.77 -19.28
N GLU A 659 -37.41 13.03 -19.69
CA GLU A 659 -37.11 13.91 -20.83
C GLU A 659 -37.73 13.40 -22.12
N LEU A 660 -37.60 12.10 -22.40
CA LEU A 660 -38.19 11.47 -23.57
C LEU A 660 -39.72 11.62 -23.55
N ARG A 661 -40.37 11.38 -22.40
CA ARG A 661 -41.82 11.64 -22.22
C ARG A 661 -42.17 13.11 -22.49
N SER A 662 -41.44 14.05 -21.91
CA SER A 662 -41.68 15.48 -22.12
C SER A 662 -41.51 15.88 -23.58
N ILE A 663 -40.48 15.38 -24.27
CA ILE A 663 -40.25 15.63 -25.70
C ILE A 663 -41.37 15.02 -26.53
N THR A 664 -41.84 13.80 -26.22
CA THR A 664 -42.98 13.21 -26.93
C THR A 664 -44.26 14.01 -26.73
N GLU A 665 -44.54 14.49 -25.52
CA GLU A 665 -45.69 15.34 -25.24
C GLU A 665 -45.61 16.68 -25.98
N ALA A 666 -44.42 17.30 -26.00
CA ALA A 666 -44.19 18.54 -26.75
C ALA A 666 -44.32 18.34 -28.27
N LEU A 667 -43.82 17.20 -28.78
CA LEU A 667 -43.96 16.83 -30.19
C LEU A 667 -45.43 16.60 -30.56
N GLU A 668 -46.18 15.88 -29.72
CA GLU A 668 -47.62 15.69 -29.93
C GLU A 668 -48.39 17.01 -29.87
N ALA A 669 -48.06 17.90 -28.94
CA ALA A 669 -48.67 19.23 -28.86
C ALA A 669 -48.37 20.06 -30.12
N SER A 670 -47.12 20.03 -30.60
CA SER A 670 -46.72 20.68 -31.85
C SER A 670 -47.48 20.10 -33.04
N ARG A 671 -47.60 18.77 -33.12
CA ARG A 671 -48.33 18.09 -34.19
C ARG A 671 -49.81 18.45 -34.18
N ARG A 672 -50.47 18.50 -33.01
CA ARG A 672 -51.87 18.95 -32.90
C ARG A 672 -52.04 20.41 -33.30
N SER A 673 -51.09 21.29 -32.92
CA SER A 673 -51.10 22.69 -33.33
C SER A 673 -50.91 22.84 -34.85
N GLU A 674 -50.03 22.03 -35.44
CA GLU A 674 -49.82 22.01 -36.89
C GLU A 674 -51.07 21.52 -37.62
N GLU A 675 -51.68 20.42 -37.17
CA GLU A 675 -52.97 19.92 -37.67
C GLU A 675 -54.05 21.01 -37.62
N GLN A 676 -54.17 21.73 -36.48
CA GLN A 676 -55.12 22.84 -36.34
C GLN A 676 -54.83 24.01 -37.31
N LEU A 677 -53.56 24.36 -37.51
CA LEU A 677 -53.17 25.42 -38.46
C LEU A 677 -53.45 25.00 -39.90
N LEU A 678 -53.20 23.74 -40.26
CA LEU A 678 -53.52 23.19 -41.57
C LEU A 678 -55.04 23.13 -41.81
N ASP A 679 -55.82 22.72 -40.81
CA ASP A 679 -57.29 22.73 -40.85
C ASP A 679 -57.82 24.16 -41.01
N PHE A 680 -57.28 25.12 -40.25
CA PHE A 680 -57.64 26.54 -40.36
C PHE A 680 -57.30 27.12 -41.73
N ARG A 681 -56.09 26.82 -42.24
CA ARG A 681 -55.63 27.20 -43.57
C ARG A 681 -56.56 26.64 -44.66
N ALA A 682 -56.91 25.36 -44.58
CA ALA A 682 -57.85 24.73 -45.51
C ALA A 682 -59.25 25.36 -45.42
N LEU A 683 -59.71 25.70 -44.21
CA LEU A 683 -60.98 26.38 -44.00
C LEU A 683 -61.00 27.77 -44.64
N ILE A 684 -59.96 28.60 -44.46
CA ILE A 684 -59.84 29.91 -45.10
C ILE A 684 -59.83 29.75 -46.62
N ALA A 685 -58.97 28.87 -47.15
CA ALA A 685 -58.86 28.67 -48.59
C ALA A 685 -60.22 28.26 -49.20
N ARG A 686 -60.99 27.39 -48.52
CA ARG A 686 -62.35 27.02 -48.93
C ARG A 686 -63.32 28.22 -48.90
N HIS A 687 -63.27 29.06 -47.88
CA HIS A 687 -64.11 30.27 -47.79
C HIS A 687 -63.79 31.30 -48.87
N LEU A 688 -62.53 31.34 -49.32
CA LEU A 688 -62.09 32.19 -50.44
C LEU A 688 -62.38 31.56 -51.82
N GLY A 689 -62.97 30.36 -51.86
CA GLY A 689 -63.29 29.66 -53.11
C GLY A 689 -62.07 29.08 -53.84
N LEU A 690 -60.95 28.88 -53.15
CA LEU A 690 -59.75 28.26 -53.69
C LEU A 690 -59.90 26.73 -53.64
N ASP A 691 -59.47 26.03 -54.70
CA ASP A 691 -59.57 24.57 -54.78
C ASP A 691 -58.60 23.91 -53.80
N CYS A 692 -59.14 23.39 -52.70
CA CYS A 692 -58.39 22.77 -51.61
C CYS A 692 -58.29 21.25 -51.74
N GLU A 693 -58.97 20.62 -52.71
CA GLU A 693 -59.10 19.16 -52.75
C GLU A 693 -57.97 18.47 -53.50
N HIS A 694 -57.28 19.18 -54.41
CA HIS A 694 -56.35 18.53 -55.34
C HIS A 694 -54.94 19.14 -55.41
N LEU A 695 -54.72 20.39 -54.98
CA LEU A 695 -53.40 21.02 -54.94
C LEU A 695 -53.22 21.87 -53.68
N SER A 696 -52.01 21.88 -53.11
CA SER A 696 -51.67 22.77 -51.99
C SER A 696 -51.68 24.22 -52.49
N VAL A 697 -52.76 24.96 -52.23
CA VAL A 697 -52.85 26.40 -52.50
C VAL A 697 -51.69 27.12 -51.80
N PRO A 698 -50.79 27.82 -52.50
CA PRO A 698 -49.70 28.55 -51.85
C PRO A 698 -50.22 29.67 -50.94
N ASP A 699 -49.53 29.92 -49.81
CA ASP A 699 -50.00 30.88 -48.80
C ASP A 699 -50.10 32.32 -49.34
N TYR A 700 -49.26 32.68 -50.31
CA TYR A 700 -49.34 34.00 -50.96
C TYR A 700 -50.65 34.20 -51.72
N GLU A 701 -51.24 33.14 -52.30
CA GLU A 701 -52.52 33.25 -53.02
C GLU A 701 -53.68 33.47 -52.07
N ILE A 702 -53.65 32.78 -50.92
CA ILE A 702 -54.60 33.00 -49.83
C ILE A 702 -54.50 34.45 -49.35
N LEU A 703 -53.29 34.92 -49.05
CA LEU A 703 -53.06 36.30 -48.57
C LEU A 703 -53.52 37.35 -49.59
N VAL A 704 -53.22 37.17 -50.88
CA VAL A 704 -53.66 38.10 -51.94
C VAL A 704 -55.18 38.14 -52.05
N GLN A 705 -55.87 37.00 -51.92
CA GLN A 705 -57.33 36.98 -51.98
C GLN A 705 -57.97 37.60 -50.73
N VAL A 706 -57.42 37.35 -49.54
CA VAL A 706 -57.84 38.04 -48.31
C VAL A 706 -57.64 39.55 -48.45
N ASP A 707 -56.48 39.99 -48.93
CA ASP A 707 -56.17 41.41 -49.09
C ASP A 707 -57.09 42.09 -50.11
N ARG A 708 -57.41 41.40 -51.22
CA ARG A 708 -58.44 41.85 -52.17
C ARG A 708 -59.82 41.96 -51.54
N LEU A 709 -60.23 40.98 -50.73
CA LEU A 709 -61.52 40.98 -50.05
C LEU A 709 -61.59 42.12 -49.01
N VAL A 710 -60.52 42.33 -48.24
CA VAL A 710 -60.41 43.45 -47.29
C VAL A 710 -60.44 44.78 -48.02
N THR A 711 -59.69 44.92 -49.11
CA THR A 711 -59.67 46.15 -49.93
C THR A 711 -61.03 46.42 -50.56
N ALA A 712 -61.71 45.39 -51.09
CA ALA A 712 -63.05 45.51 -51.63
C ALA A 712 -64.07 45.91 -50.55
N HIS A 713 -64.00 45.30 -49.37
CA HIS A 713 -64.88 45.66 -48.25
C HIS A 713 -64.61 47.08 -47.74
N GLN A 714 -63.35 47.50 -47.64
CA GLN A 714 -62.98 48.88 -47.32
C GLN A 714 -63.49 49.86 -48.37
N ALA A 715 -63.42 49.51 -49.66
CA ALA A 715 -63.98 50.32 -50.74
C ALA A 715 -65.51 50.40 -50.66
N GLU A 716 -66.20 49.31 -50.34
CA GLU A 716 -67.66 49.30 -50.11
C GLU A 716 -68.05 50.16 -48.91
N VAL A 717 -67.34 50.04 -47.78
CA VAL A 717 -67.57 50.86 -46.58
C VAL A 717 -67.31 52.33 -46.90
N ASN A 718 -66.22 52.65 -47.60
CA ASN A 718 -65.93 54.03 -48.02
C ASN A 718 -67.00 54.56 -48.98
N ASN A 719 -67.47 53.74 -49.93
CA ASN A 719 -68.56 54.10 -50.82
C ASN A 719 -69.87 54.32 -50.04
N PHE A 720 -70.19 53.48 -49.07
CA PHE A 720 -71.34 53.64 -48.19
C PHE A 720 -71.26 54.94 -47.39
N ILE A 721 -70.12 55.25 -46.79
CA ILE A 721 -69.89 56.53 -46.08
C ILE A 721 -70.04 57.72 -47.06
N THR A 722 -69.58 57.57 -48.30
CA THR A 722 -69.64 58.64 -49.30
C THR A 722 -71.07 58.85 -49.82
N THR A 723 -71.83 57.78 -50.05
CA THR A 723 -73.25 57.87 -50.43
C THR A 723 -74.11 58.40 -49.28
N GLU A 724 -73.82 58.01 -48.04
CA GLU A 724 -74.46 58.57 -46.85
C GLU A 724 -74.21 60.07 -46.73
N LYS A 725 -72.96 60.52 -46.92
CA LYS A 725 -72.63 61.96 -46.99
C LYS A 725 -73.33 62.67 -48.13
N ALA A 726 -73.42 62.06 -49.32
CA ALA A 726 -74.12 62.63 -50.46
C ALA A 726 -75.63 62.75 -50.19
N LEU A 727 -76.26 61.75 -49.56
CA LEU A 727 -77.65 61.79 -49.13
C LEU A 727 -77.89 62.87 -48.06
N GLN A 728 -76.97 63.06 -47.11
CA GLN A 728 -77.03 64.17 -46.16
C GLN A 728 -76.94 65.53 -46.86
N MET A 729 -76.09 65.69 -47.88
CA MET A 729 -76.01 66.93 -48.65
C MET A 729 -77.27 67.20 -49.47
N VAL A 730 -77.88 66.16 -50.07
CA VAL A 730 -79.16 66.29 -50.78
C VAL A 730 -80.29 66.62 -49.80
N HIS A 731 -80.31 66.01 -48.62
CA HIS A 731 -81.28 66.34 -47.57
C HIS A 731 -81.15 67.78 -47.09
N ASN A 732 -79.93 68.26 -46.86
CA ASN A 732 -79.66 69.64 -46.47
C ASN A 732 -80.04 70.65 -47.57
N ASN A 733 -79.77 70.33 -48.84
CA ASN A 733 -80.18 71.17 -49.97
C ASN A 733 -81.70 71.16 -50.21
N TYR A 734 -82.38 70.04 -49.96
CA TYR A 734 -83.85 69.96 -50.02
C TYR A 734 -84.50 70.79 -48.91
N MET A 735 -83.96 70.73 -47.69
CA MET A 735 -84.41 71.59 -46.58
C MET A 735 -84.14 73.08 -46.84
N ALA A 736 -83.03 73.42 -47.50
CA ALA A 736 -82.72 74.80 -47.89
C ALA A 736 -83.60 75.33 -49.03
N ALA A 737 -84.13 74.47 -49.91
CA ALA A 737 -84.98 74.85 -51.03
C ALA A 737 -86.48 74.90 -50.71
N HIS A 738 -86.93 74.31 -49.59
CA HIS A 738 -88.35 74.25 -49.17
C HIS A 738 -88.62 74.84 -47.78
N GLY A 739 -87.62 75.46 -47.15
CA GLY A 739 -87.75 76.19 -45.88
C GLY A 739 -88.23 77.63 -46.07
N ASP A 740 -89.34 77.86 -46.77
CA ASP A 740 -90.03 79.16 -46.76
C ASP A 740 -91.54 78.94 -46.96
N PHE A 741 -92.19 78.33 -45.96
CA PHE A 741 -93.62 78.49 -45.73
C PHE A 741 -93.93 78.38 -44.22
N PRO A 742 -94.52 79.43 -43.61
CA PRO A 742 -94.86 79.44 -42.21
C PRO A 742 -96.27 78.89 -42.00
N HIS A 743 -96.45 77.98 -41.06
CA HIS A 743 -97.77 77.75 -40.45
C HIS A 743 -97.63 77.47 -38.95
N GLN A 744 -98.30 78.38 -38.21
CA GLN A 744 -99.00 78.27 -36.93
C GLN A 744 -98.86 77.00 -36.10
#